data_AF-A0A6A5U8E0-F1
#
_entry.id   AF-A0A6A5U8E0-F1
#
_cell.length_a   1.000
_cell.length_b   1.000
_cell.length_c   1.000
_cell.angle_alpha   90.00
_cell.angle_beta   90.00
_cell.angle_gamma   90.00
#
_symmetry.space_group_name_H-M   'P 1'
#
loop_
_entity.id
_entity.type
_entity.pdbx_description
1 polymer ?
#
loop_
_entity_poly.entity_id
_entity_poly.type
_entity_poly.pdbx_seq_one_letter_code
_entity_poly.pdbx_strand_id
1 'polypeptide(L)'
;MPSIADGERPASLHDALESLERASRTPAKQRVFKVSSVVDVVCHHAFERGLDEEALRDVVHIAARKTNLDQTSVTTLIKNLYPALPVPSDVVVTVVAALGQGKGKPTPGTQNSLVKWLAIVHGVLEEPDVLSRLYSVLFGMLDMISIRTPLCHLLSLITRRKHVKPFRIQALLEFSRSLGNEPALQGLLRIYKDYYPDIILGSTSTSRNSFPPRPDPEWRARLLAIQERSAAASNATVEQHNGFKVLRKGYKRIKASLIPDVHTFHANESSVTLEGIDNVNDFVDKLDRIEPPGQLISFLTDPLLQKFVELKPSPSTDRRIELWLSTCLEEQYNAVKEGNVDHRYLSELLDGLLRHTQYTKTLLPIVQAFLKEYMLLWDGVHDVDSVLGLLSYIPIQPFEDAYATFLQPAEAALTASNTNAHDHLLPFYTNLLRQWMNQASPQPPVPALALSTPDQLTLSNLTTHISHLSTSLLLSLPAGQIPDPQTTSQILTIYDLLSTTSTPYHIPILLPPTPLTALLILTPSLATLSRITSIIASYKSAFNTHPSPIRNFYPTPLIDAFNVAIRDLYHLLWISRALSTSRDDAGNPKALGLYCAPALRDALNEYLGAVDREYAIQTAFNVSNNALLASLAAAAWREMEEEVIEREAFDRGTITWHKGPVSQRSLEVLRRNGGVGVEWEGYRVRVLKWLEERGLGGLKGFLWASSEALRKKYGD
;
A
#
# COMPACT_ATOMS: atom_id res chain seq x y z
N MET A 1 -71.58 2.20 18.81
CA MET A 1 -70.38 1.58 18.21
C MET A 1 -70.81 0.86 16.94
N PRO A 2 -70.23 1.26 15.80
CA PRO A 2 -69.46 0.34 14.99
C PRO A 2 -68.02 0.84 14.80
N SER A 3 -67.15 -0.12 14.52
CA SER A 3 -65.71 -0.04 14.33
C SER A 3 -65.31 0.94 13.20
N ILE A 4 -64.45 1.91 13.51
CA ILE A 4 -63.63 2.60 12.49
C ILE A 4 -62.27 1.90 12.53
N ALA A 5 -62.16 0.86 11.71
CA ALA A 5 -60.93 0.15 11.44
C ALA A 5 -59.97 1.03 10.62
N ASP A 6 -58.69 0.96 11.01
CA ASP A 6 -57.48 1.18 10.23
C ASP A 6 -57.60 2.06 8.97
N GLY A 7 -57.39 3.37 9.16
CA GLY A 7 -56.97 4.24 8.07
C GLY A 7 -55.61 3.77 7.54
N GLU A 8 -55.56 3.58 6.22
CA GLU A 8 -54.42 3.11 5.42
C GLU A 8 -53.07 3.62 5.95
N ARG A 9 -52.21 2.69 6.39
CA ARG A 9 -50.79 3.01 6.65
C ARG A 9 -50.12 3.30 5.31
N PRO A 10 -49.37 4.40 5.15
CA PRO A 10 -48.62 4.65 3.92
C PRO A 10 -47.61 3.52 3.71
N ALA A 11 -47.64 2.88 2.53
CA ALA A 11 -46.80 1.73 2.21
C ALA A 11 -45.37 2.14 1.80
N SER A 12 -45.17 3.40 1.39
CA SER A 12 -43.87 3.94 0.96
C SER A 12 -43.50 5.23 1.70
N LEU A 13 -42.19 5.54 1.78
CA LEU A 13 -41.68 6.79 2.36
C LEU A 13 -42.27 8.03 1.67
N HIS A 14 -42.40 7.97 0.35
CA HIS A 14 -42.93 9.07 -0.47
C HIS A 14 -44.38 9.40 -0.09
N ASP A 15 -45.25 8.39 0.02
CA ASP A 15 -46.64 8.57 0.43
C ASP A 15 -46.77 9.12 1.85
N ALA A 16 -45.85 8.70 2.74
CA ALA A 16 -45.77 9.20 4.11
C ALA A 16 -45.36 10.68 4.17
N LEU A 17 -44.38 11.10 3.36
CA LEU A 17 -43.94 12.50 3.27
C LEU A 17 -45.02 13.41 2.68
N GLU A 18 -45.71 12.98 1.62
CA GLU A 18 -46.80 13.76 1.02
C GLU A 18 -47.98 13.90 2.01
N SER A 19 -48.30 12.82 2.72
CA SER A 19 -49.32 12.84 3.78
C SER A 19 -48.92 13.74 4.95
N LEU A 20 -47.64 13.76 5.33
CA LEU A 20 -47.09 14.63 6.35
C LEU A 20 -47.15 16.11 5.92
N GLU A 21 -46.86 16.40 4.65
CA GLU A 21 -46.96 17.76 4.10
C GLU A 21 -48.41 18.26 4.15
N ARG A 22 -49.39 17.46 3.68
CA ARG A 22 -50.82 17.80 3.77
C ARG A 22 -51.28 17.98 5.22
N ALA A 23 -50.82 17.14 6.13
CA ALA A 23 -51.13 17.25 7.56
C ALA A 23 -50.55 18.53 8.20
N SER A 24 -49.40 19.00 7.72
CA SER A 24 -48.75 20.21 8.23
C SER A 24 -49.54 21.49 7.94
N ARG A 25 -50.32 21.50 6.85
CA ARG A 25 -51.15 22.64 6.40
C ARG A 25 -52.58 22.61 6.96
N THR A 26 -53.07 21.43 7.33
CA THR A 26 -54.43 21.25 7.86
C THR A 26 -54.48 21.32 9.39
N PRO A 27 -55.47 22.00 10.00
CA PRO A 27 -55.62 22.03 11.45
C PRO A 27 -56.05 20.67 12.01
N ALA A 28 -55.65 20.36 13.24
CA ALA A 28 -55.83 19.03 13.85
C ALA A 28 -57.28 18.50 13.83
N LYS A 29 -58.28 19.38 13.90
CA LYS A 29 -59.71 19.02 13.88
C LYS A 29 -60.25 18.57 12.51
N GLN A 30 -59.52 18.86 11.42
CA GLN A 30 -59.95 18.58 10.04
C GLN A 30 -59.19 17.39 9.42
N ARG A 31 -58.37 16.67 10.21
CA ARG A 31 -57.54 15.57 9.71
C ARG A 31 -58.32 14.25 9.76
N VAL A 32 -58.26 13.49 8.66
CA VAL A 32 -58.93 12.20 8.50
C VAL A 32 -58.13 11.05 9.15
N PHE A 33 -56.82 11.23 9.35
CA PHE A 33 -55.89 10.21 9.86
C PHE A 33 -55.05 10.72 11.03
N LYS A 34 -54.53 9.78 11.84
CA LYS A 34 -53.62 10.07 12.95
C LYS A 34 -52.23 10.41 12.41
N VAL A 35 -51.73 11.59 12.72
CA VAL A 35 -50.40 12.07 12.26
C VAL A 35 -49.26 11.25 12.88
N SER A 36 -49.45 10.72 14.10
CA SER A 36 -48.41 9.95 14.81
C SER A 36 -47.94 8.74 14.02
N SER A 37 -48.85 7.99 13.39
CA SER A 37 -48.46 6.81 12.60
C SER A 37 -47.67 7.15 11.35
N VAL A 38 -47.90 8.32 10.75
CA VAL A 38 -47.13 8.79 9.58
C VAL A 38 -45.72 9.24 10.02
N VAL A 39 -45.62 9.94 11.14
CA VAL A 39 -44.33 10.34 11.73
C VAL A 39 -43.50 9.11 12.12
N ASP A 40 -44.13 8.08 12.69
CA ASP A 40 -43.44 6.83 13.06
C ASP A 40 -42.83 6.12 11.85
N VAL A 41 -43.53 6.08 10.71
CA VAL A 41 -43.01 5.49 9.45
C VAL A 41 -41.80 6.26 8.94
N VAL A 42 -41.86 7.60 8.91
CA VAL A 42 -40.74 8.46 8.48
C VAL A 42 -39.55 8.32 9.44
N CYS A 43 -39.78 8.31 10.75
CA CYS A 43 -38.71 8.15 11.73
C CYS A 43 -38.08 6.76 11.70
N HIS A 44 -38.87 5.71 11.48
CA HIS A 44 -38.35 4.35 11.33
C HIS A 44 -37.45 4.22 10.09
N HIS A 45 -37.89 4.75 8.94
CA HIS A 45 -37.07 4.78 7.73
C HIS A 45 -35.77 5.57 7.92
N ALA A 46 -35.86 6.77 8.49
CA ALA A 46 -34.69 7.60 8.76
C ALA A 46 -33.70 6.92 9.72
N PHE A 47 -34.18 6.17 10.70
CA PHE A 47 -33.33 5.43 11.64
C PHE A 47 -32.64 4.21 11.01
N GLU A 48 -33.28 3.52 10.07
CA GLU A 48 -32.72 2.31 9.44
C GLU A 48 -31.80 2.59 8.25
N ARG A 49 -32.24 3.49 7.36
CA ARG A 49 -31.59 3.75 6.06
C ARG A 49 -31.05 5.17 5.90
N GLY A 50 -31.44 6.09 6.79
CA GLY A 50 -31.23 7.52 6.58
C GLY A 50 -32.25 8.12 5.60
N LEU A 51 -32.21 9.45 5.49
CA LEU A 51 -32.97 10.23 4.51
C LEU A 51 -32.06 10.59 3.35
N ASP A 52 -32.53 10.32 2.13
CA ASP A 52 -31.91 10.82 0.90
C ASP A 52 -32.11 12.34 0.76
N GLU A 53 -31.51 12.93 -0.27
CA GLU A 53 -31.47 14.38 -0.44
C GLU A 53 -32.87 15.00 -0.56
N GLU A 54 -33.78 14.35 -1.29
CA GLU A 54 -35.17 14.78 -1.47
C GLU A 54 -35.98 14.64 -0.19
N ALA A 55 -35.97 13.48 0.48
CA ALA A 55 -36.70 13.31 1.73
C ALA A 55 -36.17 14.22 2.84
N LEU A 56 -34.86 14.46 2.89
CA LEU A 56 -34.25 15.40 3.83
C LEU A 56 -34.76 16.82 3.60
N ARG A 57 -34.80 17.27 2.34
CA ARG A 57 -35.36 18.59 1.96
C ARG A 57 -36.81 18.72 2.40
N ASP A 58 -37.64 17.72 2.15
CA ASP A 58 -39.06 17.76 2.47
C ASP A 58 -39.31 17.88 3.98
N VAL A 59 -38.66 17.02 4.79
CA VAL A 59 -38.81 17.06 6.25
C VAL A 59 -38.29 18.37 6.82
N VAL A 60 -37.16 18.89 6.31
CA VAL A 60 -36.62 20.18 6.74
C VAL A 60 -37.53 21.33 6.32
N HIS A 61 -38.09 21.34 5.11
CA HIS A 61 -39.04 22.37 4.66
C HIS A 61 -40.30 22.41 5.52
N ILE A 62 -40.80 21.25 5.94
CA ILE A 62 -41.92 21.15 6.88
C ILE A 62 -41.51 21.71 8.24
N ALA A 63 -40.38 21.28 8.81
CA ALA A 63 -39.93 21.71 10.14
C ALA A 63 -39.49 23.19 10.23
N ALA A 64 -39.00 23.75 9.11
CA ALA A 64 -38.46 25.12 9.00
C ALA A 64 -39.54 26.21 8.91
N ARG A 65 -40.83 25.84 8.89
CA ARG A 65 -41.96 26.77 8.78
C ARG A 65 -42.93 26.60 9.95
N LYS A 66 -43.83 27.57 10.13
CA LYS A 66 -44.94 27.42 11.06
C LYS A 66 -45.88 26.32 10.56
N THR A 67 -45.96 25.21 11.29
CA THR A 67 -46.82 24.07 10.97
C THR A 67 -47.98 23.96 11.95
N ASN A 68 -49.05 23.29 11.51
CA ASN A 68 -50.16 22.89 12.38
C ASN A 68 -49.89 21.55 13.10
N LEU A 69 -48.70 20.97 12.93
CA LEU A 69 -48.28 19.75 13.62
C LEU A 69 -48.11 20.04 15.12
N ASP A 70 -48.33 19.04 15.96
CA ASP A 70 -48.04 19.14 17.37
C ASP A 70 -46.52 19.23 17.62
N GLN A 71 -46.15 19.93 18.69
CA GLN A 71 -44.73 20.18 19.02
C GLN A 71 -43.95 18.88 19.24
N THR A 72 -44.62 17.82 19.73
CA THR A 72 -44.01 16.50 19.95
C THR A 72 -43.61 15.88 18.63
N SER A 73 -44.52 15.80 17.65
CA SER A 73 -44.22 15.30 16.30
C SER A 73 -43.05 16.02 15.63
N VAL A 74 -43.03 17.36 15.66
CA VAL A 74 -41.94 18.16 15.07
C VAL A 74 -40.60 17.89 15.76
N THR A 75 -40.61 17.75 17.08
CA THR A 75 -39.39 17.43 17.86
C THR A 75 -38.89 16.02 17.55
N THR A 76 -39.78 15.06 17.39
CA THR A 76 -39.44 13.67 17.03
C THR A 76 -38.86 13.57 15.62
N LEU A 77 -39.41 14.32 14.65
CA LEU A 77 -38.85 14.42 13.31
C LEU A 77 -37.42 14.95 13.34
N ILE A 78 -37.18 16.08 14.02
CA ILE A 78 -35.84 16.70 14.07
C ILE A 78 -34.82 15.79 14.77
N LYS A 79 -35.21 15.08 15.83
CA LYS A 79 -34.33 14.12 16.52
C LYS A 79 -33.91 12.95 15.63
N ASN A 80 -34.74 12.55 14.67
CA ASN A 80 -34.48 11.45 13.74
C ASN A 80 -34.07 11.92 12.33
N LEU A 81 -33.65 13.18 12.16
CA LEU A 81 -33.11 13.69 10.90
C LEU A 81 -31.69 13.14 10.65
N TYR A 82 -31.59 11.89 10.19
CA TYR A 82 -30.33 11.25 9.80
C TYR A 82 -30.09 11.41 8.29
N PRO A 83 -29.15 12.26 7.85
CA PRO A 83 -28.82 12.35 6.43
C PRO A 83 -28.04 11.12 5.97
N ALA A 84 -28.49 10.47 4.90
CA ALA A 84 -27.79 9.35 4.28
C ALA A 84 -26.56 9.82 3.48
N LEU A 85 -26.69 10.96 2.81
CA LEU A 85 -25.64 11.61 1.99
C LEU A 85 -25.19 12.94 2.62
N PRO A 86 -24.09 13.56 2.15
CA PRO A 86 -23.72 14.91 2.57
C PRO A 86 -24.87 15.90 2.44
N VAL A 87 -25.06 16.76 3.44
CA VAL A 87 -26.19 17.69 3.51
C VAL A 87 -25.97 18.83 2.52
N PRO A 88 -26.89 19.07 1.57
CA PRO A 88 -26.71 20.09 0.55
C PRO A 88 -26.89 21.50 1.10
N SER A 89 -26.27 22.46 0.41
CA SER A 89 -26.18 23.86 0.87
C SER A 89 -27.55 24.55 1.03
N ASP A 90 -28.53 24.19 0.20
CA ASP A 90 -29.88 24.74 0.21
C ASP A 90 -30.68 24.34 1.46
N VAL A 91 -30.48 23.11 1.97
CA VAL A 91 -31.06 22.63 3.23
C VAL A 91 -30.51 23.45 4.39
N VAL A 92 -29.19 23.68 4.43
CA VAL A 92 -28.56 24.51 5.46
C VAL A 92 -29.09 25.95 5.42
N VAL A 93 -29.18 26.55 4.23
CA VAL A 93 -29.75 27.89 4.05
C VAL A 93 -31.20 27.94 4.52
N THR A 94 -32.01 26.93 4.21
CA THR A 94 -33.41 26.83 4.64
C THR A 94 -33.52 26.78 6.17
N VAL A 95 -32.66 26.01 6.85
CA VAL A 95 -32.65 25.94 8.31
C VAL A 95 -32.23 27.28 8.91
N VAL A 96 -31.18 27.91 8.41
CA VAL A 96 -30.73 29.24 8.90
C VAL A 96 -31.80 30.30 8.63
N ALA A 97 -32.48 30.24 7.48
CA ALA A 97 -33.60 31.10 7.14
C ALA A 97 -34.85 30.83 7.99
N ALA A 98 -34.95 29.71 8.70
CA ALA A 98 -36.04 29.41 9.64
C ALA A 98 -35.84 30.08 11.02
N LEU A 99 -34.62 30.52 11.34
CA LEU A 99 -34.29 31.17 12.60
C LEU A 99 -34.81 32.62 12.61
N GLY A 100 -35.11 33.14 13.80
CA GLY A 100 -35.55 34.53 13.96
C GLY A 100 -36.97 34.68 14.50
N GLN A 101 -37.37 35.94 14.67
CA GLN A 101 -38.74 36.31 15.03
C GLN A 101 -39.55 36.63 13.78
N GLY A 102 -40.74 36.03 13.63
CA GLY A 102 -41.61 36.30 12.49
C GLY A 102 -42.87 35.43 12.48
N LYS A 103 -43.96 35.92 11.88
CA LYS A 103 -45.27 35.25 11.87
C LYS A 103 -45.27 33.87 11.18
N GLY A 104 -44.35 33.64 10.24
CA GLY A 104 -44.18 32.38 9.51
C GLY A 104 -43.07 31.46 10.03
N LYS A 105 -42.36 31.86 11.09
CA LYS A 105 -41.22 31.12 11.65
C LYS A 105 -41.70 30.01 12.60
N PRO A 106 -40.95 28.91 12.73
CA PRO A 106 -41.26 27.84 13.67
C PRO A 106 -41.11 28.31 15.13
N THR A 107 -41.65 27.52 16.06
CA THR A 107 -41.60 27.84 17.50
C THR A 107 -40.15 27.94 18.00
N PRO A 108 -39.88 28.73 19.07
CA PRO A 108 -38.52 28.85 19.61
C PRO A 108 -37.88 27.51 20.01
N GLY A 109 -38.68 26.56 20.50
CA GLY A 109 -38.22 25.21 20.81
C GLY A 109 -37.76 24.43 19.57
N THR A 110 -38.49 24.55 18.46
CA THR A 110 -38.11 23.95 17.17
C THR A 110 -36.85 24.61 16.60
N GLN A 111 -36.73 25.94 16.66
CA GLN A 111 -35.52 26.66 16.24
C GLN A 111 -34.29 26.19 17.04
N ASN A 112 -34.42 26.00 18.36
CA ASN A 112 -33.34 25.50 19.20
C ASN A 112 -32.88 24.09 18.76
N SER A 113 -33.82 23.18 18.48
CA SER A 113 -33.52 21.83 17.99
C SER A 113 -32.84 21.84 16.61
N LEU A 114 -33.25 22.73 15.72
CA LEU A 114 -32.62 22.90 14.40
C LEU A 114 -31.17 23.39 14.49
N VAL A 115 -30.88 24.35 15.37
CA VAL A 115 -29.49 24.82 15.57
C VAL A 115 -28.61 23.73 16.19
N LYS A 116 -29.16 22.94 17.12
CA LYS A 116 -28.47 21.75 17.66
C LYS A 116 -28.19 20.73 16.57
N TRP A 117 -29.15 20.47 15.70
CA TRP A 117 -28.98 19.58 14.56
C TRP A 117 -27.86 20.09 13.63
N LEU A 118 -27.84 21.37 13.26
CA LEU A 118 -26.74 21.97 12.47
C LEU A 118 -25.36 21.78 13.12
N ALA A 119 -25.27 21.94 14.45
CA ALA A 119 -24.02 21.70 15.17
C ALA A 119 -23.59 20.22 15.16
N ILE A 120 -24.53 19.28 15.03
CA ILE A 120 -24.25 17.85 14.90
C ILE A 120 -23.78 17.51 13.49
N VAL A 121 -24.49 17.99 12.46
CA VAL A 121 -24.25 17.64 11.05
C VAL A 121 -23.18 18.51 10.36
N HIS A 122 -22.60 19.50 11.04
CA HIS A 122 -21.52 20.34 10.51
C HIS A 122 -20.36 19.54 9.89
N GLY A 123 -20.06 18.34 10.40
CA GLY A 123 -19.02 17.48 9.85
C GLY A 123 -19.39 16.75 8.55
N VAL A 124 -20.64 16.84 8.10
CA VAL A 124 -21.18 16.10 6.95
C VAL A 124 -21.93 17.03 5.99
N LEU A 125 -21.48 18.27 5.86
CA LEU A 125 -22.00 19.20 4.88
C LEU A 125 -21.35 18.93 3.52
N GLU A 126 -22.12 19.01 2.44
CA GLU A 126 -21.62 18.94 1.06
C GLU A 126 -20.60 20.06 0.81
N GLU A 127 -20.96 21.29 1.23
CA GLU A 127 -20.07 22.43 1.16
C GLU A 127 -19.77 22.97 2.58
N PRO A 128 -18.54 22.76 3.10
CA PRO A 128 -18.19 23.08 4.49
C PRO A 128 -18.17 24.58 4.79
N ASP A 129 -18.11 25.42 3.75
CA ASP A 129 -18.01 26.87 3.86
C ASP A 129 -19.37 27.59 3.88
N VAL A 130 -20.49 26.89 3.65
CA VAL A 130 -21.85 27.48 3.64
C VAL A 130 -22.14 28.20 4.96
N LEU A 131 -21.88 27.54 6.09
CA LEU A 131 -22.08 28.15 7.41
C LEU A 131 -21.10 29.29 7.68
N SER A 132 -19.88 29.22 7.13
CA SER A 132 -18.90 30.31 7.23
C SER A 132 -19.38 31.56 6.46
N ARG A 133 -20.04 31.39 5.30
CA ARG A 133 -20.66 32.52 4.57
C ARG A 133 -21.83 33.13 5.33
N LEU A 134 -22.59 32.30 6.04
CA LEU A 134 -23.73 32.73 6.87
C LEU A 134 -23.31 33.22 8.26
N TYR A 135 -22.01 33.26 8.58
CA TYR A 135 -21.50 33.61 9.90
C TYR A 135 -22.02 34.95 10.41
N SER A 136 -22.08 35.98 9.57
CA SER A 136 -22.59 37.30 9.94
C SER A 136 -24.05 37.26 10.37
N VAL A 137 -24.87 36.46 9.69
CA VAL A 137 -26.31 36.30 9.98
C VAL A 137 -26.50 35.54 11.30
N LEU A 138 -25.78 34.44 11.47
CA LEU A 138 -25.77 33.65 12.70
C LEU A 138 -25.31 34.49 13.90
N PHE A 139 -24.24 35.27 13.73
CA PHE A 139 -23.73 36.17 14.77
C PHE A 139 -24.75 37.26 15.15
N GLY A 140 -25.46 37.82 14.17
CA GLY A 140 -26.52 38.81 14.41
C GLY A 140 -27.75 38.25 15.17
N MET A 141 -27.93 36.94 15.23
CA MET A 141 -29.03 36.31 15.96
C MET A 141 -28.69 35.99 17.43
N LEU A 142 -27.50 36.36 17.92
CA LEU A 142 -27.08 36.13 19.31
C LEU A 142 -27.97 36.88 20.34
N ASP A 143 -28.66 37.94 19.93
CA ASP A 143 -29.66 38.64 20.74
C ASP A 143 -30.79 37.73 21.22
N MET A 144 -31.10 36.66 20.47
CA MET A 144 -32.22 35.77 20.76
C MET A 144 -31.92 34.77 21.88
N ILE A 145 -32.39 35.07 23.09
CA ILE A 145 -32.21 34.24 24.30
C ILE A 145 -32.54 32.75 24.06
N SER A 146 -33.64 32.45 23.35
CA SER A 146 -34.12 31.07 23.14
C SER A 146 -33.19 30.13 22.36
N ILE A 147 -32.32 30.69 21.50
CA ILE A 147 -31.39 29.92 20.64
C ILE A 147 -29.93 30.28 20.88
N ARG A 148 -29.64 31.26 21.74
CA ARG A 148 -28.28 31.78 21.99
C ARG A 148 -27.30 30.69 22.38
N THR A 149 -27.64 29.82 23.32
CA THR A 149 -26.74 28.73 23.77
C THR A 149 -26.33 27.78 22.63
N PRO A 150 -27.26 27.15 21.87
CA PRO A 150 -26.87 26.29 20.75
C PRO A 150 -26.22 27.08 19.60
N LEU A 151 -26.55 28.36 19.43
CA LEU A 151 -25.95 29.22 18.43
C LEU A 151 -24.49 29.57 18.75
N CYS A 152 -24.17 29.86 20.02
CA CYS A 152 -22.78 30.02 20.49
C CYS A 152 -21.97 28.75 20.26
N HIS A 153 -22.57 27.58 20.44
CA HIS A 153 -21.92 26.29 20.16
C HIS A 153 -21.74 26.03 18.66
N LEU A 154 -22.69 26.44 17.81
CA LEU A 154 -22.49 26.36 16.36
C LEU A 154 -21.39 27.32 15.91
N LEU A 155 -21.44 28.58 16.37
CA LEU A 155 -20.45 29.61 16.08
C LEU A 155 -19.05 29.17 16.53
N SER A 156 -18.91 28.54 17.70
CA SER A 156 -17.60 28.02 18.15
C SER A 156 -17.00 26.99 17.20
N LEU A 157 -17.82 26.14 16.59
CA LEU A 157 -17.36 25.12 15.62
C LEU A 157 -16.96 25.73 14.27
N ILE A 158 -17.63 26.80 13.83
CA ILE A 158 -17.40 27.43 12.53
C ILE A 158 -16.50 28.67 12.59
N THR A 159 -16.12 29.12 13.78
CA THR A 159 -15.24 30.29 13.95
C THR A 159 -13.88 29.98 13.32
N ARG A 160 -13.43 30.89 12.46
CA ARG A 160 -12.11 30.89 11.83
C ARG A 160 -11.55 32.29 12.01
N ARG A 161 -10.25 32.49 11.78
CA ARG A 161 -9.59 33.79 11.92
C ARG A 161 -10.30 34.94 11.17
N LYS A 162 -10.76 34.72 9.94
CA LYS A 162 -11.52 35.71 9.14
C LYS A 162 -12.82 36.21 9.81
N HIS A 163 -13.36 35.45 10.76
CA HIS A 163 -14.59 35.78 11.48
C HIS A 163 -14.33 36.65 12.72
N VAL A 164 -13.10 36.65 13.25
CA VAL A 164 -12.68 37.39 14.44
C VAL A 164 -12.29 38.81 14.03
N LYS A 165 -13.26 39.72 14.05
CA LYS A 165 -13.08 41.14 13.72
C LYS A 165 -13.27 42.02 14.95
N PRO A 166 -12.58 43.19 15.06
CA PRO A 166 -12.66 44.06 16.22
C PRO A 166 -14.09 44.41 16.67
N PHE A 167 -14.99 44.74 15.73
CA PHE A 167 -16.39 45.07 16.06
C PHE A 167 -17.18 43.89 16.65
N ARG A 168 -16.86 42.64 16.26
CA ARG A 168 -17.51 41.43 16.82
C ARG A 168 -16.98 41.11 18.20
N ILE A 169 -15.69 41.36 18.45
CA ILE A 169 -15.10 41.25 19.78
C ILE A 169 -15.79 42.24 20.72
N GLN A 170 -15.94 43.50 20.29
CA GLN A 170 -16.65 44.52 21.06
C GLN A 170 -18.10 44.11 21.35
N ALA A 171 -18.85 43.66 20.35
CA ALA A 171 -20.22 43.18 20.53
C ALA A 171 -20.32 41.97 21.49
N LEU A 172 -19.42 41.00 21.41
CA LEU A 172 -19.39 39.86 22.35
C LEU A 172 -19.05 40.29 23.78
N LEU A 173 -18.12 41.23 23.94
CA LEU A 173 -17.80 41.80 25.24
C LEU A 173 -18.98 42.58 25.82
N GLU A 174 -19.71 43.34 24.99
CA GLU A 174 -20.93 44.05 25.37
C GLU A 174 -22.05 43.06 25.78
N PHE A 175 -22.24 41.98 25.03
CA PHE A 175 -23.15 40.90 25.42
C PHE A 175 -22.77 40.27 26.76
N SER A 176 -21.48 39.99 26.97
CA SER A 176 -21.00 39.41 28.23
C SER A 176 -21.19 40.34 29.44
N ARG A 177 -21.12 41.67 29.23
CA ARG A 177 -21.30 42.69 30.27
C ARG A 177 -22.77 42.96 30.58
N SER A 178 -23.63 42.98 29.55
CA SER A 178 -25.06 43.30 29.68
C SER A 178 -25.92 42.14 30.17
N LEU A 179 -25.57 40.90 29.82
CA LEU A 179 -26.40 39.70 30.06
C LEU A 179 -25.90 38.82 31.23
N GLY A 180 -24.82 39.23 31.91
CA GLY A 180 -24.18 38.43 32.96
C GLY A 180 -23.35 37.26 32.40
N ASN A 181 -22.62 36.56 33.28
CA ASN A 181 -21.67 35.48 32.95
C ASN A 181 -22.33 34.21 32.36
N GLU A 182 -22.98 34.31 31.20
CA GLU A 182 -23.49 33.15 30.47
C GLU A 182 -22.33 32.27 29.99
N PRO A 183 -22.31 30.97 30.32
CA PRO A 183 -21.18 30.09 30.02
C PRO A 183 -20.93 29.92 28.52
N ALA A 184 -21.99 29.92 27.70
CA ALA A 184 -21.89 29.71 26.25
C ALA A 184 -21.23 30.89 25.52
N LEU A 185 -21.51 32.13 25.95
CA LEU A 185 -20.86 33.33 25.41
C LEU A 185 -19.39 33.39 25.84
N GLN A 186 -19.08 33.01 27.09
CA GLN A 186 -17.70 32.89 27.57
C GLN A 186 -16.91 31.83 26.79
N GLY A 187 -17.55 30.71 26.44
CA GLY A 187 -16.97 29.70 25.56
C GLY A 187 -16.62 30.22 24.18
N LEU A 188 -17.48 31.06 23.58
CA LEU A 188 -17.23 31.67 22.28
C LEU A 188 -16.11 32.73 22.36
N LEU A 189 -16.11 33.56 23.41
CA LEU A 189 -15.05 34.54 23.68
C LEU A 189 -13.68 33.88 23.86
N ARG A 190 -13.62 32.70 24.47
CA ARG A 190 -12.37 31.92 24.60
C ARG A 190 -11.80 31.54 23.24
N ILE A 191 -12.64 31.08 22.32
CA ILE A 191 -12.20 30.70 20.96
C ILE A 191 -11.73 31.94 20.19
N TYR A 192 -12.40 33.08 20.38
CA TYR A 192 -11.92 34.35 19.85
C TYR A 192 -10.55 34.75 20.43
N LYS A 193 -10.32 34.49 21.72
CA LYS A 193 -9.01 34.70 22.39
C LYS A 193 -7.92 33.78 21.84
N ASP A 194 -8.25 32.54 21.48
CA ASP A 194 -7.28 31.62 20.86
C ASP A 194 -6.74 32.18 19.53
N TYR A 195 -7.54 32.97 18.80
CA TYR A 195 -7.12 33.66 17.57
C TYR A 195 -6.54 35.07 17.80
N TYR A 196 -6.85 35.73 18.93
CA TYR A 196 -6.39 37.07 19.26
C TYR A 196 -6.09 37.18 20.78
N PRO A 197 -4.84 36.92 21.22
CA PRO A 197 -4.51 36.75 22.64
C PRO A 197 -4.60 38.04 23.47
N ASP A 198 -4.62 39.22 22.83
CA ASP A 198 -4.69 40.54 23.49
C ASP A 198 -6.05 40.84 24.14
N ILE A 199 -7.05 39.96 23.98
CA ILE A 199 -8.37 40.09 24.62
C ILE A 199 -8.24 39.81 26.12
N ILE A 200 -8.21 40.87 26.93
CA ILE A 200 -8.21 40.79 28.40
C ILE A 200 -9.62 40.41 28.89
N LEU A 201 -9.80 39.13 29.25
CA LEU A 201 -11.03 38.63 29.88
C LEU A 201 -10.95 38.79 31.41
N GLY A 202 -12.02 39.27 32.04
CA GLY A 202 -12.14 39.39 33.50
C GLY A 202 -12.04 38.04 34.22
N SER A 203 -11.40 38.05 35.40
CA SER A 203 -10.92 36.89 36.17
C SER A 203 -11.97 35.95 36.76
N THR A 204 -13.27 36.13 36.48
CA THR A 204 -14.37 35.28 36.99
C THR A 204 -14.84 34.20 36.00
N SER A 205 -14.10 33.99 34.89
CA SER A 205 -14.51 33.19 33.72
C SER A 205 -13.95 31.74 33.67
N THR A 206 -13.35 31.23 34.75
CA THR A 206 -12.61 29.96 34.80
C THR A 206 -13.47 28.69 34.98
N SER A 207 -14.68 28.63 34.42
CA SER A 207 -15.42 27.36 34.35
C SER A 207 -15.07 26.59 33.09
N ARG A 208 -14.55 25.36 33.24
CA ARG A 208 -14.15 24.45 32.15
C ARG A 208 -15.32 23.91 31.31
N ASN A 209 -16.57 24.16 31.71
CA ASN A 209 -17.79 23.60 31.09
C ASN A 209 -18.64 24.69 30.40
N SER A 210 -18.04 25.43 29.46
CA SER A 210 -18.70 26.56 28.79
C SER A 210 -19.77 26.17 27.76
N PHE A 211 -19.70 24.96 27.21
CA PHE A 211 -20.67 24.43 26.26
C PHE A 211 -21.35 23.18 26.84
N PRO A 212 -22.65 22.94 26.53
CA PRO A 212 -23.33 21.72 26.94
C PRO A 212 -22.56 20.47 26.44
N PRO A 213 -22.66 19.34 27.15
CA PRO A 213 -22.02 18.09 26.73
C PRO A 213 -22.38 17.77 25.28
N ARG A 214 -21.39 17.23 24.57
CA ARG A 214 -21.50 16.90 23.15
C ARG A 214 -22.79 16.12 22.87
N PRO A 215 -23.42 16.36 21.71
CA PRO A 215 -24.62 15.63 21.32
C PRO A 215 -24.36 14.12 21.31
N ASP A 216 -25.44 13.40 21.60
CA ASP A 216 -25.53 11.98 21.96
C ASP A 216 -24.54 11.08 21.17
N PRO A 217 -23.58 10.40 21.83
CA PRO A 217 -22.62 9.52 21.15
C PRO A 217 -23.31 8.41 20.36
N GLU A 218 -24.49 7.97 20.82
CA GLU A 218 -25.30 6.96 20.15
C GLU A 218 -25.83 7.47 18.81
N TRP A 219 -26.33 8.70 18.75
CA TRP A 219 -26.83 9.31 17.52
C TRP A 219 -25.73 9.43 16.47
N ARG A 220 -24.52 9.86 16.88
CA ARG A 220 -23.37 9.96 15.96
C ARG A 220 -22.87 8.61 15.48
N ALA A 221 -22.80 7.61 16.36
CA ALA A 221 -22.44 6.25 15.96
C ALA A 221 -23.42 5.70 14.92
N ARG A 222 -24.72 6.00 15.08
CA ARG A 222 -25.74 5.61 14.12
C ARG A 222 -25.60 6.32 12.77
N LEU A 223 -25.37 7.64 12.77
CA LEU A 223 -25.14 8.39 11.54
C LEU A 223 -23.97 7.81 10.73
N LEU A 224 -22.84 7.52 11.40
CA LEU A 224 -21.68 6.92 10.75
C LEU A 224 -22.01 5.56 10.14
N ALA A 225 -22.74 4.70 10.86
CA ALA A 225 -23.14 3.39 10.33
C ALA A 225 -24.08 3.49 9.10
N ILE A 226 -24.96 4.50 9.06
CA ILE A 226 -25.81 4.79 7.90
C ILE A 226 -24.95 5.25 6.72
N GLN A 227 -24.01 6.16 6.97
CA GLN A 227 -23.13 6.70 5.95
C GLN A 227 -22.18 5.64 5.38
N GLU A 228 -21.53 4.82 6.21
CA GLU A 228 -20.69 3.71 5.77
C GLU A 228 -21.47 2.72 4.90
N ARG A 229 -22.73 2.43 5.23
CA ARG A 229 -23.60 1.57 4.43
C ARG A 229 -23.97 2.20 3.09
N SER A 230 -24.29 3.50 3.07
CA SER A 230 -24.59 4.24 1.84
C SER A 230 -23.34 4.41 0.96
N ALA A 231 -22.19 4.61 1.59
CA ALA A 231 -20.89 4.75 0.95
C ALA A 231 -20.45 3.41 0.37
N ALA A 232 -20.62 2.27 1.05
CA ALA A 232 -20.36 0.95 0.47
C ALA A 232 -21.22 0.65 -0.78
N ALA A 233 -22.43 1.23 -0.87
CA ALA A 233 -23.28 1.13 -2.07
C ALA A 233 -22.88 2.09 -3.19
N SER A 234 -22.21 3.21 -2.88
CA SER A 234 -21.78 4.25 -3.82
C SER A 234 -20.28 4.20 -4.17
N ASN A 235 -19.45 3.51 -3.38
CA ASN A 235 -17.99 3.55 -3.41
C ASN A 235 -17.36 2.50 -4.32
N ALA A 236 -17.71 2.56 -5.60
CA ALA A 236 -16.79 2.09 -6.62
C ALA A 236 -15.84 3.21 -7.12
N THR A 237 -16.05 4.50 -6.77
CA THR A 237 -15.42 5.57 -7.58
C THR A 237 -14.86 6.85 -6.90
N VAL A 238 -15.08 7.23 -5.63
CA VAL A 238 -14.79 8.65 -5.25
C VAL A 238 -13.90 8.93 -4.01
N GLU A 239 -13.68 8.04 -3.04
CA GLU A 239 -12.77 8.36 -1.91
C GLU A 239 -11.31 7.91 -2.13
N GLN A 240 -10.71 8.30 -3.25
CA GLN A 240 -9.26 8.49 -3.26
C GLN A 240 -8.96 9.79 -2.53
N HIS A 241 -8.26 9.70 -1.40
CA HIS A 241 -7.74 10.85 -0.68
C HIS A 241 -6.84 11.65 -1.63
N ASN A 242 -7.36 12.71 -2.25
CA ASN A 242 -6.62 13.51 -3.23
C ASN A 242 -5.34 14.15 -2.65
N GLY A 243 -5.10 14.08 -1.34
CA GLY A 243 -3.86 14.55 -0.71
C GLY A 243 -3.61 16.05 -0.90
N PHE A 244 -4.66 16.82 -1.20
CA PHE A 244 -4.66 18.29 -1.32
C PHE A 244 -5.46 18.95 -0.20
N LYS A 245 -5.60 18.25 0.93
CA LYS A 245 -6.26 18.72 2.14
C LYS A 245 -5.47 18.21 3.33
N VAL A 246 -5.26 19.08 4.33
CA VAL A 246 -4.59 18.70 5.57
C VAL A 246 -5.34 17.53 6.20
N LEU A 247 -4.60 16.50 6.59
CA LEU A 247 -5.10 15.36 7.35
C LEU A 247 -5.48 15.83 8.75
N ARG A 248 -6.72 16.31 8.90
CA ARG A 248 -7.28 16.61 10.22
C ARG A 248 -7.60 15.30 10.91
N LYS A 249 -6.77 14.89 11.87
CA LYS A 249 -7.03 13.69 12.65
C LYS A 249 -8.31 13.91 13.47
N GLY A 250 -9.36 13.17 13.15
CA GLY A 250 -10.61 13.21 13.91
C GLY A 250 -10.37 12.88 15.39
N TYR A 251 -11.25 13.36 16.28
CA TYR A 251 -11.09 13.31 17.75
C TYR A 251 -10.79 11.92 18.34
N LYS A 252 -11.02 10.83 17.61
CA LYS A 252 -10.66 9.45 18.00
C LYS A 252 -9.20 9.07 17.71
N ARG A 253 -8.50 9.73 16.77
CA ARG A 253 -7.07 9.49 16.44
C ARG A 253 -6.09 10.38 17.22
N ILE A 254 -6.56 11.43 17.88
CA ILE A 254 -5.73 12.31 18.75
C ILE A 254 -5.04 11.53 19.88
N LYS A 255 -5.57 10.36 20.27
CA LYS A 255 -4.95 9.49 21.29
C LYS A 255 -3.94 8.48 20.73
N ALA A 256 -3.79 8.38 19.41
CA ALA A 256 -3.06 7.28 18.77
C ALA A 256 -1.92 7.74 17.85
N SER A 257 -1.68 9.04 17.68
CA SER A 257 -0.48 9.54 17.01
C SER A 257 0.20 10.56 17.90
N LEU A 258 1.47 10.34 18.19
CA LEU A 258 2.33 11.20 19.01
C LEU A 258 2.96 12.31 18.17
N ILE A 259 2.90 12.21 16.84
CA ILE A 259 3.28 13.29 15.91
C ILE A 259 2.19 14.39 15.89
N PRO A 260 2.52 15.65 16.25
CA PRO A 260 1.61 16.80 16.18
C PRO A 260 1.01 17.06 14.79
N ASP A 261 -0.20 17.63 14.76
CA ASP A 261 -0.90 17.98 13.52
C ASP A 261 -0.38 19.29 12.90
N VAL A 262 -0.65 19.50 11.61
CA VAL A 262 -0.23 20.73 10.89
C VAL A 262 -0.90 21.95 11.50
N HIS A 263 -0.11 22.82 12.14
CA HIS A 263 -0.57 24.08 12.72
C HIS A 263 0.34 25.28 12.40
N THR A 264 -0.26 26.37 11.92
CA THR A 264 0.37 27.68 11.67
C THR A 264 0.06 28.67 12.80
N PHE A 265 1.07 29.08 13.58
CA PHE A 265 0.88 29.96 14.74
C PHE A 265 0.93 31.46 14.43
N HIS A 266 1.57 31.88 13.33
CA HIS A 266 1.88 33.29 13.06
C HIS A 266 1.56 33.74 11.63
N ALA A 267 0.36 33.43 11.11
CA ALA A 267 -0.06 33.93 9.79
C ALA A 267 -0.34 35.45 9.79
N ASN A 268 0.01 36.17 8.74
CA ASN A 268 -0.39 37.56 8.48
C ASN A 268 -1.76 37.65 7.77
N GLU A 269 -2.41 38.82 7.73
CA GLU A 269 -3.72 38.98 7.06
C GLU A 269 -3.68 38.69 5.55
N SER A 270 -2.50 38.78 4.94
CA SER A 270 -2.25 38.52 3.52
C SER A 270 -1.83 37.07 3.22
N SER A 271 -1.52 36.26 4.23
CA SER A 271 -1.05 34.89 4.03
C SER A 271 -2.15 33.86 4.20
N VAL A 272 -1.95 32.74 3.51
CA VAL A 272 -2.83 31.59 3.50
C VAL A 272 -2.17 30.51 4.33
N THR A 273 -2.96 29.81 5.14
CA THR A 273 -2.46 28.68 5.90
C THR A 273 -2.82 27.36 5.21
N LEU A 274 -1.98 26.34 5.36
CA LEU A 274 -2.20 25.03 4.74
C LEU A 274 -3.53 24.40 5.20
N GLU A 275 -3.97 24.68 6.43
CA GLU A 275 -5.24 24.19 6.96
C GLU A 275 -6.48 24.75 6.23
N GLY A 276 -6.30 25.82 5.45
CA GLY A 276 -7.36 26.48 4.67
C GLY A 276 -7.48 25.99 3.22
N ILE A 277 -6.69 24.98 2.82
CA ILE A 277 -6.64 24.45 1.46
C ILE A 277 -7.48 23.18 1.38
N ASP A 278 -8.45 23.18 0.48
CA ASP A 278 -9.42 22.08 0.34
C ASP A 278 -9.30 21.32 -1.00
N ASN A 279 -8.63 21.89 -2.00
CA ASN A 279 -8.49 21.28 -3.33
C ASN A 279 -7.21 21.71 -4.07
N VAL A 280 -6.90 21.04 -5.18
CA VAL A 280 -5.70 21.27 -6.02
C VAL A 280 -5.62 22.70 -6.53
N ASN A 281 -6.71 23.22 -7.10
CA ASN A 281 -6.73 24.54 -7.71
C ASN A 281 -6.46 25.61 -6.63
N ASP A 282 -7.07 25.44 -5.45
CA ASP A 282 -6.88 26.33 -4.31
C ASP A 282 -5.44 26.29 -3.77
N PHE A 283 -4.80 25.12 -3.82
CA PHE A 283 -3.39 24.97 -3.46
C PHE A 283 -2.47 25.71 -4.41
N VAL A 284 -2.66 25.53 -5.73
CA VAL A 284 -1.82 26.13 -6.77
C VAL A 284 -2.00 27.65 -6.80
N ASP A 285 -3.23 28.15 -6.77
CA ASP A 285 -3.55 29.59 -6.81
C ASP A 285 -2.95 30.37 -5.63
N LYS A 286 -2.75 29.68 -4.49
CA LYS A 286 -2.28 30.29 -3.24
C LYS A 286 -0.84 29.94 -2.89
N LEU A 287 -0.15 29.13 -3.69
CA LEU A 287 1.18 28.57 -3.40
C LEU A 287 2.20 29.62 -2.91
N ASP A 288 2.22 30.79 -3.54
CA ASP A 288 3.13 31.88 -3.20
C ASP A 288 2.82 32.51 -1.83
N ARG A 289 1.56 32.49 -1.41
CA ARG A 289 1.04 33.12 -0.19
C ARG A 289 0.95 32.17 0.98
N ILE A 290 1.23 30.88 0.78
CA ILE A 290 1.22 29.88 1.86
C ILE A 290 2.39 30.15 2.79
N GLU A 291 2.09 30.34 4.08
CA GLU A 291 3.08 30.38 5.15
C GLU A 291 3.34 28.98 5.72
N PRO A 292 4.61 28.63 5.99
CA PRO A 292 4.97 27.31 6.51
C PRO A 292 4.43 27.11 7.94
N PRO A 293 4.00 25.89 8.29
CA PRO A 293 3.54 25.57 9.65
C PRO A 293 4.61 25.82 10.72
N GLY A 294 4.15 26.04 11.95
CA GLY A 294 5.03 26.08 13.11
C GLY A 294 5.56 24.69 13.48
N GLN A 295 4.70 23.67 13.39
CA GLN A 295 5.01 22.27 13.69
C GLN A 295 5.35 21.49 12.42
N LEU A 296 6.61 21.58 11.98
CA LEU A 296 7.07 20.94 10.74
C LEU A 296 7.21 19.41 10.83
N ILE A 297 7.21 18.79 12.01
CA ILE A 297 7.17 17.31 12.15
C ILE A 297 5.98 16.67 11.44
N SER A 298 4.85 17.38 11.38
CA SER A 298 3.66 16.93 10.66
C SER A 298 3.95 16.60 9.19
N PHE A 299 5.05 17.12 8.64
CA PHE A 299 5.60 16.80 7.32
C PHE A 299 5.80 15.29 7.11
N LEU A 300 6.13 14.51 8.13
CA LEU A 300 6.29 13.07 8.00
C LEU A 300 4.97 12.34 7.76
N THR A 301 3.85 12.96 8.12
CA THR A 301 2.53 12.32 8.11
C THR A 301 1.52 12.96 7.15
N ASP A 302 1.68 14.24 6.84
CA ASP A 302 0.72 15.03 6.06
C ASP A 302 1.16 15.17 4.59
N PRO A 303 0.45 14.56 3.62
CA PRO A 303 0.80 14.60 2.20
C PRO A 303 0.74 16.00 1.58
N LEU A 304 -0.11 16.89 2.09
CA LEU A 304 -0.22 18.25 1.56
C LEU A 304 1.02 19.06 1.95
N LEU A 305 1.49 18.93 3.19
CA LEU A 305 2.72 19.56 3.64
C LEU A 305 3.95 19.00 2.90
N GLN A 306 3.99 17.69 2.62
CA GLN A 306 5.05 17.09 1.79
C GLN A 306 5.11 17.74 0.40
N LYS A 307 3.97 17.80 -0.29
CA LYS A 307 3.85 18.47 -1.60
C LYS A 307 4.23 19.95 -1.54
N PHE A 308 3.87 20.66 -0.47
CA PHE A 308 4.23 22.06 -0.31
C PHE A 308 5.74 22.28 -0.20
N VAL A 309 6.43 21.48 0.60
CA VAL A 309 7.88 21.56 0.76
C VAL A 309 8.59 21.23 -0.55
N GLU A 310 8.12 20.22 -1.29
CA GLU A 310 8.70 19.83 -2.58
C GLU A 310 8.49 20.88 -3.68
N LEU A 311 7.28 21.46 -3.76
CA LEU A 311 6.93 22.41 -4.82
C LEU A 311 7.45 23.83 -4.55
N LYS A 312 7.70 24.18 -3.28
CA LYS A 312 8.24 25.47 -2.86
C LYS A 312 9.44 25.26 -1.91
N PRO A 313 10.58 24.78 -2.44
CA PRO A 313 11.77 24.59 -1.62
C PRO A 313 12.22 25.96 -1.07
N SER A 314 12.46 26.01 0.23
CA SER A 314 12.87 27.24 0.92
C SER A 314 13.96 26.89 1.91
N PRO A 315 15.14 27.53 1.83
CA PRO A 315 16.29 27.18 2.67
C PRO A 315 16.00 27.38 4.16
N SER A 316 15.05 28.26 4.51
CA SER A 316 14.62 28.46 5.90
C SER A 316 13.68 27.35 6.39
N THR A 317 12.88 26.76 5.51
CA THR A 317 11.96 25.66 5.86
C THR A 317 12.73 24.36 5.95
N ASP A 318 13.64 24.10 5.01
CA ASP A 318 14.51 22.92 5.00
C ASP A 318 15.39 22.88 6.26
N ARG A 319 16.04 24.01 6.60
CA ARG A 319 16.86 24.10 7.82
C ARG A 319 16.04 23.93 9.10
N ARG A 320 14.77 24.35 9.12
CA ARG A 320 13.88 24.13 10.27
C ARG A 320 13.45 22.66 10.38
N ILE A 321 13.18 21.99 9.26
CA ILE A 321 12.90 20.54 9.23
C ILE A 321 14.14 19.78 9.71
N GLU A 322 15.31 20.11 9.20
CA GLU A 322 16.59 19.47 9.58
C GLU A 322 16.89 19.64 11.06
N LEU A 323 16.84 20.87 11.59
CA LEU A 323 17.09 21.15 13.01
C LEU A 323 16.08 20.41 13.91
N TRP A 324 14.82 20.37 13.51
CA TRP A 324 13.79 19.69 14.29
C TRP A 324 14.01 18.17 14.28
N LEU A 325 14.27 17.59 13.10
CA LEU A 325 14.58 16.17 12.95
C LEU A 325 15.84 15.78 13.72
N SER A 326 16.89 16.60 13.70
CA SER A 326 18.12 16.33 14.44
C SER A 326 17.86 16.25 15.94
N THR A 327 17.14 17.23 16.51
CA THR A 327 16.83 17.24 17.94
C THR A 327 15.97 16.04 18.33
N CYS A 328 14.94 15.72 17.54
CA CYS A 328 14.07 14.59 17.87
C CYS A 328 14.77 13.23 17.73
N LEU A 329 15.59 13.03 16.70
CA LEU A 329 16.37 11.81 16.54
C LEU A 329 17.42 11.66 17.64
N GLU A 330 18.07 12.75 18.06
CA GLU A 330 19.04 12.76 19.16
C GLU A 330 18.37 12.43 20.50
N GLU A 331 17.18 12.98 20.78
CA GLU A 331 16.38 12.63 21.96
C GLU A 331 16.03 11.14 21.99
N GLN A 332 15.58 10.59 20.86
CA GLN A 332 15.26 9.16 20.77
C GLN A 332 16.50 8.28 20.91
N TYR A 333 17.62 8.66 20.29
CA TYR A 333 18.89 7.95 20.42
C TYR A 333 19.35 7.89 21.89
N ASN A 334 19.31 9.03 22.59
CA ASN A 334 19.67 9.10 24.01
C ASN A 334 18.72 8.27 24.88
N ALA A 335 17.41 8.30 24.59
CA ALA A 335 16.43 7.46 25.29
C ALA A 335 16.71 5.97 25.12
N VAL A 336 17.18 5.54 23.92
CA VAL A 336 17.58 4.14 23.64
C VAL A 336 18.81 3.77 24.44
N LYS A 337 19.81 4.63 24.46
CA LYS A 337 21.04 4.43 25.22
C LYS A 337 20.79 4.33 26.74
N GLU A 338 19.82 5.09 27.26
CA GLU A 338 19.45 5.10 28.68
C GLU A 338 18.42 4.01 29.05
N GLY A 339 17.86 3.30 28.07
CA GLY A 339 16.83 2.27 28.29
C GLY A 339 15.43 2.82 28.64
N ASN A 340 15.17 4.09 28.36
CA ASN A 340 13.92 4.80 28.68
C ASN A 340 13.07 5.11 27.43
N VAL A 341 13.12 4.25 26.40
CA VAL A 341 12.50 4.49 25.09
C VAL A 341 10.98 4.41 25.15
N ASP A 342 10.31 5.40 24.56
CA ASP A 342 8.93 5.23 24.13
C ASP A 342 8.91 4.57 22.74
N HIS A 343 8.86 3.23 22.73
CA HIS A 343 8.86 2.44 21.49
C HIS A 343 7.72 2.81 20.54
N ARG A 344 6.59 3.32 21.03
CA ARG A 344 5.48 3.74 20.16
C ARG A 344 5.83 5.01 19.40
N TYR A 345 6.44 5.97 20.09
CA TYR A 345 6.86 7.22 19.45
C TYR A 345 7.96 6.98 18.41
N LEU A 346 8.97 6.18 18.76
CA LEU A 346 10.06 5.84 17.85
C LEU A 346 9.55 5.09 16.62
N SER A 347 8.64 4.14 16.80
CA SER A 347 8.03 3.39 15.69
C SER A 347 7.26 4.30 14.74
N GLU A 348 6.41 5.20 15.26
CA GLU A 348 5.70 6.20 14.45
C GLU A 348 6.65 7.13 13.69
N LEU A 349 7.75 7.53 14.33
CA LEU A 349 8.78 8.38 13.72
C LEU A 349 9.50 7.65 12.57
N LEU A 350 9.99 6.42 12.82
CA LEU A 350 10.70 5.61 11.83
C LEU A 350 9.80 5.24 10.63
N ASP A 351 8.54 4.90 10.88
CA ASP A 351 7.56 4.63 9.81
C ASP A 351 7.25 5.92 9.02
N GLY A 352 7.07 7.06 9.69
CA GLY A 352 6.92 8.37 9.03
C GLY A 352 8.12 8.72 8.14
N LEU A 353 9.34 8.50 8.63
CA LEU A 353 10.58 8.69 7.87
C LEU A 353 10.70 7.70 6.70
N LEU A 354 10.31 6.45 6.90
CA LEU A 354 10.33 5.44 5.84
C LEU A 354 9.35 5.82 4.73
N ARG A 355 8.11 6.18 5.06
CA ARG A 355 7.11 6.61 4.06
C ARG A 355 7.57 7.83 3.30
N HIS A 356 8.13 8.82 3.98
CA HIS A 356 8.72 9.98 3.33
C HIS A 356 9.84 9.59 2.37
N THR A 357 10.80 8.76 2.83
CA THR A 357 11.93 8.28 2.00
C THR A 357 11.44 7.45 0.81
N GLN A 358 10.40 6.63 0.99
CA GLN A 358 9.77 5.87 -0.09
C GLN A 358 9.03 6.77 -1.09
N TYR A 359 8.52 7.91 -0.65
CA TYR A 359 7.86 8.89 -1.52
C TYR A 359 8.89 9.68 -2.33
N THR A 360 9.90 10.26 -1.67
CA THR A 360 10.95 11.07 -2.32
C THR A 360 12.01 10.24 -3.05
N LYS A 361 12.12 8.96 -2.73
CA LYS A 361 13.21 8.03 -3.14
C LYS A 361 14.60 8.47 -2.67
N THR A 362 14.67 9.41 -1.72
CA THR A 362 15.94 9.97 -1.21
C THR A 362 15.95 9.93 0.31
N LEU A 363 17.04 9.39 0.86
CA LEU A 363 17.26 9.37 2.30
C LEU A 363 17.83 10.73 2.74
N LEU A 364 17.22 11.34 3.76
CA LEU A 364 17.70 12.61 4.30
C LEU A 364 19.07 12.43 4.98
N PRO A 365 20.05 13.33 4.76
CA PRO A 365 21.39 13.20 5.37
C PRO A 365 21.38 13.09 6.89
N ILE A 366 20.47 13.81 7.57
CA ILE A 366 20.31 13.74 9.02
C ILE A 366 19.87 12.34 9.49
N VAL A 367 19.02 11.68 8.71
CA VAL A 367 18.56 10.31 9.00
C VAL A 367 19.69 9.32 8.76
N GLN A 368 20.49 9.51 7.72
CA GLN A 368 21.67 8.69 7.47
C GLN A 368 22.69 8.81 8.63
N ALA A 369 22.94 10.02 9.12
CA ALA A 369 23.82 10.25 10.27
C ALA A 369 23.29 9.59 11.55
N PHE A 370 21.98 9.71 11.82
CA PHE A 370 21.33 9.00 12.92
C PHE A 370 21.46 7.48 12.78
N LEU A 371 21.15 6.90 11.61
CA LEU A 371 21.22 5.46 11.38
C LEU A 371 22.62 4.92 11.66
N LYS A 372 23.67 5.67 11.26
CA LYS A 372 25.07 5.28 11.50
C LYS A 372 25.36 5.02 12.98
N GLU A 373 24.83 5.84 13.88
CA GLU A 373 25.03 5.67 15.32
C GLU A 373 24.01 4.69 15.92
N TYR A 374 22.76 4.77 15.49
CA TYR A 374 21.66 3.94 15.97
C TYR A 374 21.89 2.45 15.69
N MET A 375 22.52 2.10 14.57
CA MET A 375 22.83 0.71 14.21
C MET A 375 23.72 -0.01 15.22
N LEU A 376 24.50 0.72 16.02
CA LEU A 376 25.34 0.15 17.07
C LEU A 376 24.55 -0.20 18.35
N LEU A 377 23.34 0.33 18.50
CA LEU A 377 22.47 0.14 19.66
C LEU A 377 21.23 -0.69 19.34
N TRP A 378 20.88 -0.83 18.06
CA TRP A 378 19.66 -1.49 17.63
C TRP A 378 19.65 -2.99 18.01
N ASP A 379 18.51 -3.46 18.51
CA ASP A 379 18.35 -4.79 19.08
C ASP A 379 17.99 -5.89 18.07
N GLY A 380 17.68 -5.52 16.83
CA GLY A 380 17.27 -6.45 15.78
C GLY A 380 15.86 -7.03 15.96
N VAL A 381 15.05 -6.50 16.87
CA VAL A 381 13.69 -7.00 17.17
C VAL A 381 12.63 -5.94 16.91
N HIS A 382 12.84 -4.70 17.37
CA HIS A 382 11.88 -3.63 17.18
C HIS A 382 12.08 -2.92 15.85
N ASP A 383 10.97 -2.53 15.21
CA ASP A 383 10.95 -1.71 13.99
C ASP A 383 11.79 -2.26 12.82
N VAL A 384 11.93 -3.59 12.72
CA VAL A 384 12.75 -4.28 11.71
C VAL A 384 12.45 -3.81 10.29
N ASP A 385 11.17 -3.79 9.90
CA ASP A 385 10.76 -3.37 8.56
C ASP A 385 11.07 -1.89 8.29
N SER A 386 10.90 -1.02 9.29
CA SER A 386 11.18 0.41 9.19
C SER A 386 12.67 0.69 9.06
N VAL A 387 13.50 0.04 9.89
CA VAL A 387 14.95 0.19 9.89
C VAL A 387 15.55 -0.37 8.61
N LEU A 388 15.23 -1.61 8.23
CA LEU A 388 15.73 -2.22 6.98
C LEU A 388 15.20 -1.47 5.75
N GLY A 389 13.96 -0.99 5.81
CA GLY A 389 13.38 -0.13 4.79
C GLY A 389 14.20 1.15 4.59
N LEU A 390 14.55 1.86 5.65
CA LEU A 390 15.37 3.07 5.60
C LEU A 390 16.79 2.78 5.12
N LEU A 391 17.41 1.71 5.64
CA LEU A 391 18.75 1.26 5.22
C LEU A 391 18.81 0.90 3.73
N SER A 392 17.70 0.45 3.13
CA SER A 392 17.68 0.16 1.69
C SER A 392 17.87 1.41 0.81
N TYR A 393 17.69 2.61 1.35
CA TYR A 393 17.86 3.89 0.66
C TYR A 393 19.18 4.61 0.97
N ILE A 394 20.14 3.97 1.66
CA ILE A 394 21.48 4.55 1.82
C ILE A 394 22.10 4.85 0.45
N PRO A 395 22.82 5.98 0.30
CA PRO A 395 23.44 6.32 -0.96
C PRO A 395 24.48 5.26 -1.38
N ILE A 396 24.63 5.06 -2.69
CA ILE A 396 25.67 4.21 -3.25
C ILE A 396 27.04 4.75 -2.81
N GLN A 397 27.82 3.88 -2.19
CA GLN A 397 29.13 4.17 -1.63
C GLN A 397 29.96 2.88 -1.64
N PRO A 398 31.29 2.93 -1.48
CA PRO A 398 32.12 1.73 -1.46
C PRO A 398 31.55 0.67 -0.51
N PHE A 399 31.42 -0.56 -1.02
CA PHE A 399 30.75 -1.64 -0.28
C PHE A 399 31.36 -1.87 1.10
N GLU A 400 32.68 -1.79 1.23
CA GLU A 400 33.39 -1.97 2.50
C GLU A 400 32.95 -0.95 3.56
N ASP A 401 32.79 0.32 3.16
CA ASP A 401 32.33 1.39 4.04
C ASP A 401 30.86 1.19 4.44
N ALA A 402 30.01 0.82 3.48
CA ALA A 402 28.60 0.50 3.76
C ALA A 402 28.47 -0.71 4.69
N TYR A 403 29.29 -1.73 4.47
CA TYR A 403 29.27 -2.97 5.24
C TYR A 403 29.71 -2.72 6.67
N ALA A 404 30.87 -2.09 6.89
CA ALA A 404 31.36 -1.80 8.23
C ALA A 404 30.45 -0.85 9.02
N THR A 405 29.83 0.12 8.35
CA THR A 405 29.03 1.16 9.01
C THR A 405 27.59 0.72 9.30
N PHE A 406 26.94 0.03 8.35
CA PHE A 406 25.50 -0.22 8.41
C PHE A 406 25.14 -1.70 8.34
N LEU A 407 25.69 -2.43 7.36
CA LEU A 407 25.20 -3.78 7.03
C LEU A 407 25.65 -4.81 8.07
N GLN A 408 26.92 -4.79 8.48
CA GLN A 408 27.46 -5.73 9.46
C GLN A 408 26.78 -5.58 10.83
N PRO A 409 26.58 -4.36 11.40
CA PRO A 409 25.77 -4.20 12.61
C PRO A 409 24.34 -4.70 12.45
N ALA A 410 23.68 -4.46 11.31
CA ALA A 410 22.32 -4.93 11.04
C ALA A 410 22.24 -6.46 10.99
N GLU A 411 23.15 -7.11 10.28
CA GLU A 411 23.26 -8.56 10.21
C GLU A 411 23.52 -9.17 11.59
N ALA A 412 24.43 -8.59 12.37
CA ALA A 412 24.75 -9.06 13.72
C ALA A 412 23.55 -8.94 14.67
N ALA A 413 22.85 -7.81 14.66
CA ALA A 413 21.65 -7.61 15.49
C ALA A 413 20.53 -8.59 15.12
N LEU A 414 20.25 -8.76 13.81
CA LEU A 414 19.20 -9.67 13.34
C LEU A 414 19.52 -11.14 13.64
N THR A 415 20.76 -11.57 13.42
CA THR A 415 21.17 -12.97 13.65
C THR A 415 21.27 -13.33 15.12
N ALA A 416 21.63 -12.38 16.00
CA ALA A 416 21.65 -12.60 17.43
C ALA A 416 20.24 -12.78 18.01
N SER A 417 19.26 -12.03 17.48
CA SER A 417 17.91 -11.94 18.06
C SER A 417 16.88 -12.82 17.36
N ASN A 418 17.08 -13.22 16.09
CA ASN A 418 16.09 -13.96 15.30
C ASN A 418 16.66 -15.25 14.70
N THR A 419 15.98 -16.38 14.94
CA THR A 419 16.32 -17.68 14.35
C THR A 419 16.14 -17.71 12.82
N ASN A 420 15.25 -16.87 12.28
CA ASN A 420 14.97 -16.75 10.85
C ASN A 420 15.42 -15.40 10.28
N ALA A 421 16.57 -14.87 10.73
CA ALA A 421 17.10 -13.60 10.25
C ALA A 421 17.18 -13.49 8.70
N HIS A 422 17.40 -14.62 8.01
CA HIS A 422 17.47 -14.69 6.56
C HIS A 422 16.16 -14.29 5.84
N ASP A 423 15.00 -14.47 6.48
CA ASP A 423 13.70 -14.05 5.95
C ASP A 423 13.60 -12.53 5.79
N HIS A 424 14.33 -11.77 6.62
CA HIS A 424 14.39 -10.32 6.54
C HIS A 424 15.61 -9.83 5.74
N LEU A 425 16.76 -10.51 5.88
CA LEU A 425 18.00 -10.11 5.20
C LEU A 425 17.92 -10.24 3.68
N LEU A 426 17.36 -11.34 3.14
CA LEU A 426 17.30 -11.53 1.68
C LEU A 426 16.40 -10.48 0.98
N PRO A 427 15.17 -10.18 1.45
CA PRO A 427 14.38 -9.07 0.92
C PRO A 427 15.04 -7.71 1.10
N PHE A 428 15.69 -7.47 2.24
CA PHE A 428 16.45 -6.25 2.48
C PHE A 428 17.55 -6.06 1.44
N TYR A 429 18.39 -7.07 1.21
CA TYR A 429 19.46 -7.03 0.21
C TYR A 429 18.92 -6.88 -1.21
N THR A 430 17.78 -7.50 -1.52
CA THR A 430 17.09 -7.30 -2.81
C THR A 430 16.69 -5.84 -3.01
N ASN A 431 16.14 -5.20 -1.96
CA ASN A 431 15.72 -3.81 -2.02
C ASN A 431 16.91 -2.86 -2.09
N LEU A 432 17.95 -3.08 -1.27
CA LEU A 432 19.19 -2.30 -1.30
C LEU A 432 19.85 -2.37 -2.68
N LEU A 433 20.00 -3.58 -3.23
CA LEU A 433 20.55 -3.77 -4.58
C LEU A 433 19.72 -3.02 -5.61
N ARG A 434 18.39 -3.10 -5.56
CA ARG A 434 17.50 -2.36 -6.46
C ARG A 434 17.72 -0.86 -6.36
N GLN A 435 17.83 -0.29 -5.16
CA GLN A 435 18.05 1.15 -5.01
C GLN A 435 19.43 1.58 -5.49
N TRP A 436 20.49 0.83 -5.18
CA TRP A 436 21.84 1.13 -5.68
C TRP A 436 21.94 1.04 -7.20
N MET A 437 21.23 0.09 -7.81
CA MET A 437 21.15 0.02 -9.27
C MET A 437 20.45 1.24 -9.87
N ASN A 438 19.38 1.73 -9.22
CA ASN A 438 18.71 2.96 -9.65
C ASN A 438 19.57 4.22 -9.46
N GLN A 439 20.46 4.23 -8.48
CA GLN A 439 21.39 5.34 -8.21
C GLN A 439 22.66 5.30 -9.06
N ALA A 440 23.05 4.13 -9.57
CA ALA A 440 24.26 3.97 -10.37
C ALA A 440 24.22 4.86 -11.61
N SER A 441 25.32 5.54 -11.92
CA SER A 441 25.34 6.47 -13.06
C SER A 441 25.55 5.73 -14.39
N PRO A 442 24.73 6.00 -15.43
CA PRO A 442 24.99 5.46 -16.77
C PRO A 442 26.29 6.05 -17.32
N GLN A 443 27.09 5.20 -17.96
CA GLN A 443 28.36 5.59 -18.56
C GLN A 443 28.17 5.96 -20.03
N PRO A 444 29.00 6.89 -20.55
CA PRO A 444 29.02 7.14 -21.98
C PRO A 444 29.42 5.84 -22.73
N PRO A 445 28.96 5.64 -23.96
CA PRO A 445 29.23 4.44 -24.76
C PRO A 445 30.67 4.46 -25.32
N VAL A 446 31.65 4.59 -24.43
CA VAL A 446 33.08 4.50 -24.70
C VAL A 446 33.51 3.06 -24.41
N PRO A 447 34.40 2.45 -25.22
CA PRO A 447 34.94 1.12 -24.93
C PRO A 447 35.67 1.13 -23.58
N ALA A 448 34.99 0.63 -22.54
CA ALA A 448 35.53 0.42 -21.22
C ALA A 448 35.15 -1.00 -20.77
N LEU A 449 36.04 -1.63 -20.01
CA LEU A 449 35.76 -2.93 -19.41
C LEU A 449 34.59 -2.79 -18.44
N ALA A 450 33.72 -3.79 -18.36
CA ALA A 450 32.75 -3.89 -17.29
C ALA A 450 33.48 -3.90 -15.94
N LEU A 451 32.84 -3.35 -14.91
CA LEU A 451 33.42 -3.21 -13.57
C LEU A 451 34.60 -2.21 -13.50
N SER A 452 34.65 -1.24 -14.41
CA SER A 452 35.70 -0.18 -14.35
C SER A 452 35.31 1.01 -13.48
N THR A 453 34.02 1.19 -13.18
CA THR A 453 33.53 2.36 -12.43
C THR A 453 33.27 2.00 -10.97
N PRO A 454 33.37 2.98 -10.05
CA PRO A 454 33.17 2.73 -8.62
C PRO A 454 31.78 2.15 -8.31
N ASP A 455 30.73 2.65 -8.99
CA ASP A 455 29.36 2.16 -8.85
C ASP A 455 29.24 0.68 -9.25
N GLN A 456 29.83 0.31 -10.40
CA GLN A 456 29.79 -1.07 -10.90
C GLN A 456 30.58 -2.04 -10.00
N LEU A 457 31.74 -1.62 -9.50
CA LEU A 457 32.52 -2.37 -8.52
C LEU A 457 31.73 -2.57 -7.23
N THR A 458 31.07 -1.53 -6.74
CA THR A 458 30.22 -1.57 -5.55
C THR A 458 29.06 -2.56 -5.72
N LEU A 459 28.36 -2.52 -6.86
CA LEU A 459 27.30 -3.48 -7.18
C LEU A 459 27.81 -4.92 -7.26
N SER A 460 29.01 -5.13 -7.84
CA SER A 460 29.66 -6.44 -7.90
C SER A 460 30.03 -6.96 -6.51
N ASN A 461 30.58 -6.11 -5.64
CA ASN A 461 30.95 -6.48 -4.28
C ASN A 461 29.72 -6.81 -3.44
N LEU A 462 28.65 -6.02 -3.53
CA LEU A 462 27.36 -6.31 -2.90
C LEU A 462 26.80 -7.65 -3.39
N THR A 463 26.81 -7.89 -4.70
CA THR A 463 26.33 -9.15 -5.28
C THR A 463 27.17 -10.34 -4.82
N THR A 464 28.48 -10.15 -4.66
CA THR A 464 29.39 -11.18 -4.14
C THR A 464 29.06 -11.53 -2.70
N HIS A 465 28.83 -10.52 -1.84
CA HIS A 465 28.37 -10.73 -0.46
C HIS A 465 27.05 -11.51 -0.41
N ILE A 466 26.05 -11.07 -1.17
CA ILE A 466 24.74 -11.74 -1.25
C ILE A 466 24.90 -13.19 -1.73
N SER A 467 25.80 -13.44 -2.69
CA SER A 467 26.07 -14.78 -3.21
C SER A 467 26.73 -15.67 -2.16
N HIS A 468 27.65 -15.13 -1.36
CA HIS A 468 28.26 -15.85 -0.23
C HIS A 468 27.23 -16.18 0.85
N LEU A 469 26.40 -15.21 1.24
CA LEU A 469 25.30 -15.40 2.19
C LEU A 469 24.33 -16.49 1.68
N SER A 470 23.88 -16.38 0.43
CA SER A 470 22.97 -17.35 -0.19
C SER A 470 23.55 -18.77 -0.23
N THR A 471 24.83 -18.88 -0.60
CA THR A 471 25.53 -20.18 -0.63
C THR A 471 25.69 -20.75 0.77
N SER A 472 26.05 -19.91 1.75
CA SER A 472 26.21 -20.32 3.14
C SER A 472 24.88 -20.80 3.73
N LEU A 473 23.78 -20.10 3.47
CA LEU A 473 22.45 -20.52 3.90
C LEU A 473 22.08 -21.90 3.36
N LEU A 474 22.21 -22.12 2.05
CA LEU A 474 21.88 -23.40 1.42
C LEU A 474 22.78 -24.56 1.89
N LEU A 475 24.05 -24.28 2.23
CA LEU A 475 24.98 -25.30 2.73
C LEU A 475 24.89 -25.54 4.23
N SER A 476 24.34 -24.60 5.00
CA SER A 476 24.18 -24.71 6.46
C SER A 476 23.04 -25.62 6.89
N LEU A 477 22.19 -26.05 5.95
CA LEU A 477 21.06 -26.92 6.21
C LEU A 477 21.52 -28.34 6.62
N PRO A 478 20.87 -28.96 7.62
CA PRO A 478 21.14 -30.35 7.98
C PRO A 478 20.98 -31.29 6.78
N ALA A 479 21.83 -32.32 6.72
CA ALA A 479 21.79 -33.31 5.65
C ALA A 479 20.39 -33.97 5.55
N GLY A 480 19.77 -33.89 4.38
CA GLY A 480 18.43 -34.43 4.12
C GLY A 480 17.28 -33.46 4.35
N GLN A 481 17.53 -32.26 4.88
CA GLN A 481 16.53 -31.20 4.96
C GLN A 481 16.49 -30.43 3.64
N ILE A 482 15.29 -30.29 3.07
CA ILE A 482 15.08 -29.51 1.85
C ILE A 482 15.14 -28.02 2.22
N PRO A 483 15.83 -27.17 1.42
CA PRO A 483 15.80 -25.74 1.62
C PRO A 483 14.37 -25.22 1.67
N ASP A 484 14.11 -24.30 2.60
CA ASP A 484 12.83 -23.63 2.67
C ASP A 484 12.50 -22.97 1.31
N PRO A 485 11.30 -23.22 0.74
CA PRO A 485 10.90 -22.65 -0.54
C PRO A 485 10.93 -21.12 -0.55
N GLN A 486 10.64 -20.46 0.57
CA GLN A 486 10.68 -19.00 0.65
C GLN A 486 12.11 -18.49 0.52
N THR A 487 13.06 -19.07 1.26
CA THR A 487 14.50 -18.76 1.14
C THR A 487 15.01 -18.90 -0.29
N THR A 488 14.73 -20.05 -0.91
CA THR A 488 15.16 -20.32 -2.30
C THR A 488 14.51 -19.33 -3.27
N SER A 489 13.24 -19.01 -3.06
CA SER A 489 12.51 -18.05 -3.87
C SER A 489 13.11 -16.65 -3.77
N GLN A 490 13.49 -16.19 -2.57
CA GLN A 490 14.12 -14.88 -2.36
C GLN A 490 15.50 -14.80 -3.00
N ILE A 491 16.33 -15.85 -2.88
CA ILE A 491 17.62 -15.93 -3.58
C ILE A 491 17.43 -15.78 -5.09
N LEU A 492 16.45 -16.51 -5.66
CA LEU A 492 16.15 -16.41 -7.08
C LEU A 492 15.64 -15.01 -7.48
N THR A 493 14.86 -14.34 -6.63
CA THR A 493 14.34 -12.98 -6.90
C THR A 493 15.48 -11.96 -7.10
N ILE A 494 16.58 -12.13 -6.38
CA ILE A 494 17.79 -11.30 -6.54
C ILE A 494 18.38 -11.48 -7.94
N TYR A 495 18.54 -12.72 -8.39
CA TYR A 495 19.11 -13.00 -9.71
C TYR A 495 18.11 -12.76 -10.86
N ASP A 496 16.81 -12.87 -10.62
CA ASP A 496 15.77 -12.40 -11.54
C ASP A 496 15.93 -10.89 -11.78
N LEU A 497 16.11 -10.10 -10.70
CA LEU A 497 16.40 -8.67 -10.80
C LEU A 497 17.68 -8.41 -11.59
N LEU A 498 18.80 -9.05 -11.24
CA LEU A 498 20.09 -8.84 -11.90
C LEU A 498 20.08 -9.24 -13.39
N SER A 499 19.42 -10.34 -13.73
CA SER A 499 19.39 -10.85 -15.11
C SER A 499 18.50 -10.02 -16.05
N THR A 500 17.50 -9.30 -15.52
CA THR A 500 16.55 -8.50 -16.32
C THR A 500 16.94 -7.03 -16.46
N THR A 501 17.83 -6.54 -15.59
CA THR A 501 18.22 -5.12 -15.52
C THR A 501 19.60 -4.82 -16.11
N SER A 502 20.38 -5.87 -16.43
CA SER A 502 21.70 -5.71 -17.03
C SER A 502 21.62 -4.96 -18.36
N THR A 503 22.37 -3.88 -18.48
CA THR A 503 22.38 -2.99 -19.64
C THR A 503 23.80 -2.54 -19.93
N PRO A 504 24.22 -2.51 -21.21
CA PRO A 504 25.58 -2.10 -21.55
C PRO A 504 25.83 -0.67 -21.05
N TYR A 505 27.04 -0.44 -20.52
CA TYR A 505 27.48 0.86 -19.98
C TYR A 505 26.73 1.38 -18.75
N HIS A 506 25.81 0.63 -18.14
CA HIS A 506 25.13 1.07 -16.92
C HIS A 506 25.21 -0.01 -15.84
N ILE A 507 24.35 -1.04 -15.92
CA ILE A 507 24.38 -2.17 -15.00
C ILE A 507 25.11 -3.36 -15.64
N PRO A 508 26.26 -3.79 -15.10
CA PRO A 508 27.03 -4.91 -15.65
C PRO A 508 26.31 -6.23 -15.44
N ILE A 509 26.65 -7.24 -16.24
CA ILE A 509 26.21 -8.61 -16.00
C ILE A 509 26.91 -9.16 -14.76
N LEU A 510 26.14 -9.35 -13.68
CA LEU A 510 26.59 -9.95 -12.43
C LEU A 510 25.95 -11.34 -12.30
N LEU A 511 26.78 -12.38 -12.34
CA LEU A 511 26.32 -13.78 -12.40
C LEU A 511 26.28 -14.42 -11.00
N PRO A 512 25.34 -15.36 -10.75
CA PRO A 512 25.46 -16.24 -9.59
C PRO A 512 26.74 -17.09 -9.70
N PRO A 513 27.45 -17.35 -8.59
CA PRO A 513 28.56 -18.29 -8.59
C PRO A 513 28.13 -19.67 -9.09
N THR A 514 29.03 -20.38 -9.78
CA THR A 514 28.77 -21.73 -10.29
C THR A 514 28.34 -22.72 -9.20
N PRO A 515 28.91 -22.72 -7.98
CA PRO A 515 28.44 -23.57 -6.89
C PRO A 515 26.99 -23.28 -6.47
N LEU A 516 26.62 -22.00 -6.35
CA LEU A 516 25.25 -21.60 -6.01
C LEU A 516 24.26 -22.03 -7.09
N THR A 517 24.64 -21.83 -8.35
CA THR A 517 23.84 -22.27 -9.51
C THR A 517 23.61 -23.78 -9.47
N ALA A 518 24.64 -24.58 -9.16
CA ALA A 518 24.53 -26.02 -9.03
C ALA A 518 23.60 -26.44 -7.89
N LEU A 519 23.71 -25.80 -6.71
CA LEU A 519 22.81 -26.04 -5.58
C LEU A 519 21.34 -25.77 -5.95
N LEU A 520 21.06 -24.62 -6.58
CA LEU A 520 19.70 -24.23 -6.99
C LEU A 520 19.12 -25.18 -8.05
N ILE A 521 19.94 -25.68 -9.00
CA ILE A 521 19.51 -26.65 -10.02
C ILE A 521 19.15 -28.00 -9.37
N LEU A 522 19.88 -28.42 -8.33
CA LEU A 522 19.70 -29.70 -7.67
C LEU A 522 18.61 -29.68 -6.57
N THR A 523 18.12 -28.50 -6.18
CA THR A 523 16.99 -28.37 -5.26
C THR A 523 15.76 -29.11 -5.81
N PRO A 524 15.08 -29.95 -5.01
CA PRO A 524 13.93 -30.75 -5.46
C PRO A 524 12.65 -29.91 -5.57
N SER A 525 12.69 -28.82 -6.35
CA SER A 525 11.60 -27.89 -6.58
C SER A 525 11.51 -27.52 -8.05
N LEU A 526 10.35 -27.82 -8.64
CA LEU A 526 10.09 -27.54 -10.05
C LEU A 526 10.03 -26.04 -10.34
N ALA A 527 9.48 -25.25 -9.42
CA ALA A 527 9.46 -23.79 -9.51
C ALA A 527 10.89 -23.22 -9.50
N THR A 528 11.75 -23.75 -8.62
CA THR A 528 13.17 -23.36 -8.54
C THR A 528 13.90 -23.69 -9.84
N LEU A 529 13.73 -24.91 -10.36
CA LEU A 529 14.34 -25.35 -11.62
C LEU A 529 13.87 -24.49 -12.82
N SER A 530 12.58 -24.21 -12.92
CA SER A 530 12.03 -23.33 -13.96
C SER A 530 12.59 -21.90 -13.85
N ARG A 531 12.66 -21.34 -12.64
CA ARG A 531 13.20 -19.98 -12.45
C ARG A 531 14.69 -19.89 -12.75
N ILE A 532 15.53 -20.80 -12.25
CA ILE A 532 16.97 -20.75 -12.50
C ILE A 532 17.30 -20.95 -14.00
N THR A 533 16.56 -21.82 -14.69
CA THR A 533 16.70 -21.98 -16.15
C THR A 533 16.30 -20.70 -16.89
N SER A 534 15.22 -20.04 -16.46
CA SER A 534 14.82 -18.73 -16.98
C SER A 534 15.87 -17.64 -16.74
N ILE A 535 16.45 -17.56 -15.54
CA ILE A 535 17.51 -16.60 -15.19
C ILE A 535 18.73 -16.80 -16.08
N ILE A 536 19.18 -18.04 -16.28
CA ILE A 536 20.31 -18.34 -17.17
C ILE A 536 19.98 -17.95 -18.62
N ALA A 537 18.74 -18.17 -19.07
CA ALA A 537 18.28 -17.73 -20.40
C ALA A 537 18.30 -16.21 -20.53
N SER A 538 17.84 -15.47 -19.51
CA SER A 538 17.89 -14.01 -19.45
C SER A 538 19.32 -13.48 -19.51
N TYR A 539 20.26 -14.08 -18.76
CA TYR A 539 21.68 -13.73 -18.88
C TYR A 539 22.24 -14.02 -20.27
N LYS A 540 21.84 -15.14 -20.90
CA LYS A 540 22.28 -15.46 -22.27
C LYS A 540 21.77 -14.40 -23.25
N SER A 541 20.53 -13.96 -23.10
CA SER A 541 19.96 -12.84 -23.85
C SER A 541 20.74 -11.55 -23.61
N ALA A 542 21.01 -11.21 -22.35
CA ALA A 542 21.81 -10.05 -21.98
C ALA A 542 23.21 -10.07 -22.61
N PHE A 543 23.93 -11.19 -22.58
CA PHE A 543 25.22 -11.30 -23.27
C PHE A 543 25.10 -11.06 -24.78
N ASN A 544 24.01 -11.49 -25.41
CA ASN A 544 23.78 -11.28 -26.84
C ASN A 544 23.42 -9.82 -27.18
N THR A 545 22.83 -9.06 -26.25
CA THR A 545 22.53 -7.63 -26.45
C THR A 545 23.74 -6.72 -26.24
N HIS A 546 24.78 -7.20 -25.55
CA HIS A 546 26.01 -6.45 -25.36
C HIS A 546 26.85 -6.35 -26.65
N PRO A 547 27.66 -5.29 -26.82
CA PRO A 547 28.43 -5.11 -28.05
C PRO A 547 29.45 -6.23 -28.26
N SER A 548 29.55 -6.69 -29.50
CA SER A 548 30.50 -7.73 -29.89
C SER A 548 31.85 -7.13 -30.31
N PRO A 549 32.99 -7.78 -29.99
CA PRO A 549 33.11 -9.02 -29.25
C PRO A 549 32.98 -8.83 -27.73
N ILE A 550 32.21 -9.70 -27.07
CA ILE A 550 31.90 -9.65 -25.62
C ILE A 550 33.18 -9.64 -24.76
N ARG A 551 34.26 -10.28 -25.23
CA ARG A 551 35.57 -10.33 -24.56
C ARG A 551 36.23 -8.96 -24.37
N ASN A 552 35.81 -7.95 -25.12
CA ASN A 552 36.27 -6.58 -24.94
C ASN A 552 35.60 -5.89 -23.74
N PHE A 553 34.48 -6.44 -23.25
CA PHE A 553 33.69 -5.89 -22.15
C PHE A 553 33.82 -6.72 -20.89
N TYR A 554 33.77 -8.04 -21.01
CA TYR A 554 33.82 -8.95 -19.87
C TYR A 554 35.07 -9.83 -19.88
N PRO A 555 35.65 -10.10 -18.70
CA PRO A 555 36.85 -10.93 -18.60
C PRO A 555 36.53 -12.39 -18.97
N THR A 556 37.49 -13.06 -19.62
CA THR A 556 37.35 -14.45 -20.09
C THR A 556 36.89 -15.43 -19.01
N PRO A 557 37.41 -15.39 -17.76
CA PRO A 557 36.95 -16.30 -16.69
C PRO A 557 35.45 -16.21 -16.39
N LEU A 558 34.86 -15.02 -16.47
CA LEU A 558 33.42 -14.80 -16.22
C LEU A 558 32.59 -15.42 -17.35
N ILE A 559 33.01 -15.21 -18.60
CA ILE A 559 32.36 -15.79 -19.79
C ILE A 559 32.46 -17.32 -19.76
N ASP A 560 33.61 -17.86 -19.39
CA ASP A 560 33.83 -19.31 -19.30
C ASP A 560 33.01 -19.94 -18.19
N ALA A 561 32.94 -19.32 -17.00
CA ALA A 561 32.08 -19.78 -15.91
C ALA A 561 30.61 -19.85 -16.32
N PHE A 562 30.12 -18.84 -17.04
CA PHE A 562 28.76 -18.83 -17.57
C PHE A 562 28.52 -19.95 -18.62
N ASN A 563 29.46 -20.12 -19.55
CA ASN A 563 29.38 -21.16 -20.57
C ASN A 563 29.39 -22.57 -19.96
N VAL A 564 30.13 -22.77 -18.86
CA VAL A 564 30.12 -24.02 -18.09
C VAL A 564 28.73 -24.27 -17.49
N ALA A 565 28.11 -23.27 -16.87
CA ALA A 565 26.78 -23.40 -16.29
C ALA A 565 25.71 -23.74 -17.35
N ILE A 566 25.74 -23.06 -18.50
CA ILE A 566 24.87 -23.39 -19.65
C ILE A 566 25.09 -24.85 -20.07
N ARG A 567 26.35 -25.28 -20.18
CA ARG A 567 26.67 -26.63 -20.67
C ARG A 567 26.22 -27.71 -19.70
N ASP A 568 26.46 -27.53 -18.41
CA ASP A 568 26.01 -28.47 -17.38
C ASP A 568 24.48 -28.62 -17.42
N LEU A 569 23.74 -27.51 -17.51
CA LEU A 569 22.28 -27.53 -17.59
C LEU A 569 21.77 -28.14 -18.90
N TYR A 570 22.43 -27.87 -20.02
CA TYR A 570 22.09 -28.47 -21.32
C TYR A 570 22.39 -29.98 -21.37
N HIS A 571 23.49 -30.41 -20.73
CA HIS A 571 23.81 -31.82 -20.54
C HIS A 571 22.80 -32.54 -19.64
N LEU A 572 22.34 -31.86 -18.59
CA LEU A 572 21.35 -32.36 -17.65
C LEU A 572 19.99 -32.58 -18.33
N LEU A 573 19.47 -31.56 -19.02
CA LEU A 573 18.08 -31.54 -19.49
C LEU A 573 17.87 -32.13 -20.90
N TRP A 574 18.83 -31.96 -21.82
CA TRP A 574 18.61 -32.27 -23.24
C TRP A 574 19.51 -33.35 -23.82
N ILE A 575 20.82 -33.26 -23.60
CA ILE A 575 21.81 -34.16 -24.23
C ILE A 575 21.90 -35.52 -23.52
N SER A 576 21.36 -35.66 -22.30
CA SER A 576 21.47 -36.88 -21.49
C SER A 576 22.93 -37.24 -21.17
N ARG A 577 23.68 -36.25 -20.69
CA ARG A 577 25.06 -36.40 -20.16
C ARG A 577 25.14 -35.79 -18.76
N ALA A 578 24.10 -36.01 -17.96
CA ALA A 578 24.01 -35.46 -16.60
C ALA A 578 25.25 -35.82 -15.77
N LEU A 579 25.67 -34.89 -14.91
CA LEU A 579 26.78 -35.04 -13.95
C LEU A 579 28.13 -35.41 -14.58
N SER A 580 28.27 -35.29 -15.90
CA SER A 580 29.50 -35.63 -16.62
C SER A 580 30.40 -34.41 -16.74
N THR A 581 31.68 -34.59 -16.40
CA THR A 581 32.71 -33.58 -16.57
C THR A 581 33.26 -33.61 -18.00
N SER A 582 33.64 -32.44 -18.52
CA SER A 582 34.27 -32.30 -19.84
C SER A 582 35.34 -31.23 -19.77
N ARG A 583 36.44 -31.42 -20.52
CA ARG A 583 37.54 -30.46 -20.64
C ARG A 583 37.81 -30.13 -22.10
N ASP A 584 38.39 -28.97 -22.37
CA ASP A 584 38.89 -28.60 -23.69
C ASP A 584 40.29 -29.17 -23.96
N ASP A 585 40.79 -28.96 -25.18
CA ASP A 585 42.10 -29.47 -25.61
C ASP A 585 43.27 -28.83 -24.82
N ALA A 586 43.02 -27.68 -24.18
CA ALA A 586 43.95 -26.97 -23.31
C ALA A 586 43.81 -27.35 -21.82
N GLY A 587 42.89 -28.27 -21.48
CA GLY A 587 42.64 -28.75 -20.13
C GLY A 587 41.67 -27.91 -19.28
N ASN A 588 41.11 -26.82 -19.82
CA ASN A 588 40.13 -25.98 -19.12
C ASN A 588 38.78 -26.70 -18.97
N PRO A 589 38.07 -26.50 -17.85
CA PRO A 589 36.77 -27.13 -17.62
C PRO A 589 35.73 -26.57 -18.60
N LYS A 590 35.14 -27.47 -19.40
CA LYS A 590 34.03 -27.21 -20.32
C LYS A 590 32.68 -27.52 -19.67
N ALA A 591 32.65 -28.50 -18.76
CA ALA A 591 31.50 -28.91 -17.97
C ALA A 591 32.02 -29.42 -16.61
N LEU A 592 31.38 -29.02 -15.51
CA LEU A 592 31.77 -29.42 -14.16
C LEU A 592 30.89 -30.55 -13.61
N GLY A 593 29.82 -30.93 -14.32
CA GLY A 593 28.92 -31.99 -13.87
C GLY A 593 28.21 -31.63 -12.56
N LEU A 594 27.90 -30.35 -12.35
CA LEU A 594 27.28 -29.83 -11.11
C LEU A 594 28.07 -30.20 -9.83
N TYR A 595 29.40 -30.27 -9.94
CA TYR A 595 30.30 -30.64 -8.83
C TYR A 595 30.08 -32.04 -8.24
N CYS A 596 29.43 -32.95 -8.98
CA CYS A 596 29.33 -34.35 -8.55
C CYS A 596 30.70 -35.03 -8.55
N ALA A 597 31.08 -35.64 -7.42
CA ALA A 597 32.33 -36.39 -7.33
C ALA A 597 32.30 -37.60 -8.29
N PRO A 598 33.37 -37.86 -9.08
CA PRO A 598 33.39 -38.97 -10.03
C PRO A 598 33.06 -40.33 -9.41
N ALA A 599 33.61 -40.63 -8.23
CA ALA A 599 33.34 -41.87 -7.50
C ALA A 599 31.86 -42.01 -7.12
N LEU A 600 31.20 -40.92 -6.70
CA LEU A 600 29.78 -40.91 -6.40
C LEU A 600 28.95 -41.12 -7.66
N ARG A 601 29.27 -40.42 -8.75
CA ARG A 601 28.60 -40.58 -10.05
C ARG A 601 28.69 -42.03 -10.54
N ASP A 602 29.86 -42.64 -10.46
CA ASP A 602 30.08 -44.00 -10.95
C ASP A 602 29.33 -45.02 -10.09
N ALA A 603 29.33 -44.86 -8.76
CA ALA A 603 28.53 -45.68 -7.84
C ALA A 603 27.01 -45.53 -8.08
N LEU A 604 26.52 -44.30 -8.31
CA LEU A 604 25.12 -44.06 -8.67
C LEU A 604 24.76 -44.69 -10.02
N ASN A 605 25.66 -44.65 -10.99
CA ASN A 605 25.44 -45.28 -12.29
C ASN A 605 25.38 -46.80 -12.19
N GLU A 606 26.28 -47.41 -11.41
CA GLU A 606 26.26 -48.85 -11.14
C GLU A 606 24.97 -49.26 -10.44
N TYR A 607 24.54 -48.50 -9.42
CA TYR A 607 23.28 -48.73 -8.73
C TYR A 607 22.08 -48.66 -9.68
N LEU A 608 21.97 -47.61 -10.50
CA LEU A 608 20.88 -47.45 -11.45
C LEU A 608 20.84 -48.58 -12.48
N GLY A 609 22.01 -48.98 -13.02
CA GLY A 609 22.11 -50.09 -13.96
C GLY A 609 21.76 -51.46 -13.35
N ALA A 610 21.91 -51.61 -12.03
CA ALA A 610 21.47 -52.80 -11.30
C ALA A 610 19.95 -52.84 -11.09
N VAL A 611 19.30 -51.68 -10.98
CA VAL A 611 17.83 -51.56 -10.88
C VAL A 611 17.17 -51.88 -12.23
N ASP A 612 17.64 -51.26 -13.31
CA ASP A 612 17.21 -51.54 -14.68
C ASP A 612 18.38 -51.30 -15.64
N ARG A 613 18.59 -52.20 -16.60
CA ARG A 613 19.66 -52.08 -17.61
C ARG A 613 19.49 -50.86 -18.51
N GLU A 614 18.28 -50.30 -18.61
CA GLU A 614 18.00 -49.09 -19.37
C GLU A 614 18.27 -47.80 -18.59
N TYR A 615 18.48 -47.89 -17.27
CA TYR A 615 18.77 -46.75 -16.41
C TYR A 615 20.26 -46.49 -16.32
N ALA A 616 20.63 -45.22 -16.51
CA ALA A 616 21.98 -44.72 -16.36
C ALA A 616 21.94 -43.34 -15.73
N ILE A 617 22.98 -42.97 -14.97
CA ILE A 617 23.02 -41.66 -14.32
C ILE A 617 22.95 -40.51 -15.34
N GLN A 618 23.50 -40.75 -16.53
CA GLN A 618 23.57 -39.79 -17.62
C GLN A 618 22.19 -39.41 -18.17
N THR A 619 21.24 -40.34 -18.15
CA THR A 619 19.85 -40.18 -18.64
C THR A 619 18.86 -39.91 -17.52
N ALA A 620 19.26 -40.04 -16.25
CA ALA A 620 18.37 -39.91 -15.09
C ALA A 620 17.71 -38.53 -14.92
N PHE A 621 18.28 -37.48 -15.52
CA PHE A 621 17.78 -36.11 -15.38
C PHE A 621 17.10 -35.56 -16.65
N ASN A 622 16.94 -36.41 -17.68
CA ASN A 622 16.21 -36.02 -18.88
C ASN A 622 14.72 -35.77 -18.57
N VAL A 623 14.00 -35.15 -19.51
CA VAL A 623 12.59 -34.77 -19.34
C VAL A 623 11.67 -35.92 -18.87
N SER A 624 11.93 -37.16 -19.29
CA SER A 624 11.09 -38.32 -18.96
C SER A 624 11.47 -39.02 -17.65
N ASN A 625 12.73 -38.92 -17.23
CA ASN A 625 13.27 -39.69 -16.09
C ASN A 625 13.59 -38.82 -14.88
N ASN A 626 13.66 -37.50 -15.05
CA ASN A 626 13.92 -36.57 -13.95
C ASN A 626 12.79 -36.66 -12.92
N ALA A 627 13.15 -36.88 -11.66
CA ALA A 627 12.18 -37.03 -10.57
C ALA A 627 11.17 -35.86 -10.46
N LEU A 628 11.57 -34.65 -10.87
CA LEU A 628 10.70 -33.47 -10.86
C LEU A 628 9.80 -33.34 -12.09
N LEU A 629 10.17 -33.96 -13.22
CA LEU A 629 9.49 -33.78 -14.51
C LEU A 629 8.74 -35.04 -14.98
N ALA A 630 9.11 -36.23 -14.52
CA ALA A 630 8.64 -37.50 -15.06
C ALA A 630 7.10 -37.64 -15.04
N SER A 631 6.45 -37.23 -13.95
CA SER A 631 4.98 -37.29 -13.84
C SER A 631 4.28 -36.32 -14.80
N LEU A 632 4.84 -35.12 -14.96
CA LEU A 632 4.33 -34.10 -15.88
C LEU A 632 4.59 -34.48 -17.34
N ALA A 633 5.75 -35.06 -17.62
CA ALA A 633 6.10 -35.59 -18.93
C ALA A 633 5.19 -36.75 -19.32
N ALA A 634 4.83 -37.62 -18.37
CA ALA A 634 3.85 -38.68 -18.59
C ALA A 634 2.44 -38.12 -18.87
N ALA A 635 2.01 -37.07 -18.16
CA ALA A 635 0.74 -36.40 -18.43
C ALA A 635 0.73 -35.74 -19.82
N ALA A 636 1.80 -35.02 -20.18
CA ALA A 636 1.98 -34.42 -21.49
C ALA A 636 2.02 -35.48 -22.62
N TRP A 637 2.63 -36.64 -22.36
CA TRP A 637 2.61 -37.78 -23.28
C TRP A 637 1.19 -38.30 -23.49
N ARG A 638 0.39 -38.47 -22.43
CA ARG A 638 -0.99 -38.97 -22.55
C ARG A 638 -1.85 -38.06 -23.41
N GLU A 639 -1.74 -36.75 -23.20
CA GLU A 639 -2.44 -35.75 -24.02
C GLU A 639 -1.99 -35.83 -25.49
N MET A 640 -0.68 -35.91 -25.75
CA MET A 640 -0.15 -36.10 -27.11
C MET A 640 -0.61 -37.42 -27.75
N GLU A 641 -0.57 -38.53 -27.01
CA GLU A 641 -0.95 -39.85 -27.49
C GLU A 641 -2.42 -39.86 -27.89
N GLU A 642 -3.30 -39.25 -27.09
CA GLU A 642 -4.70 -39.05 -27.40
C GLU A 642 -4.92 -38.18 -28.64
N GLU A 643 -4.22 -37.04 -28.75
CA GLU A 643 -4.28 -36.16 -29.93
C GLU A 643 -3.92 -36.89 -31.22
N VAL A 644 -2.88 -37.73 -31.21
CA VAL A 644 -2.47 -38.51 -32.38
C VAL A 644 -3.48 -39.61 -32.68
N ILE A 645 -4.03 -40.28 -31.67
CA ILE A 645 -5.10 -41.29 -31.82
C ILE A 645 -6.30 -40.69 -32.54
N GLU A 646 -6.74 -39.50 -32.11
CA GLU A 646 -7.89 -38.81 -32.70
C GLU A 646 -7.59 -38.33 -34.11
N ARG A 647 -6.42 -37.72 -34.34
CA ARG A 647 -6.02 -37.19 -35.64
C ARG A 647 -5.86 -38.27 -36.71
N GLU A 648 -5.32 -39.43 -36.34
CA GLU A 648 -5.07 -40.55 -37.26
C GLU A 648 -6.21 -41.59 -37.25
N ALA A 649 -7.30 -41.30 -36.53
CA ALA A 649 -8.52 -42.12 -36.45
C ALA A 649 -8.25 -43.58 -36.02
N PHE A 650 -7.35 -43.79 -35.07
CA PHE A 650 -7.07 -45.12 -34.51
C PHE A 650 -8.25 -45.61 -33.64
N ASP A 651 -8.51 -46.93 -33.67
CA ASP A 651 -9.46 -47.56 -32.77
C ASP A 651 -8.87 -47.70 -31.35
N ARG A 652 -9.51 -47.01 -30.40
CA ARG A 652 -9.14 -46.96 -28.98
C ARG A 652 -9.13 -48.35 -28.33
N GLY A 653 -9.95 -49.29 -28.82
CA GLY A 653 -10.05 -50.63 -28.26
C GLY A 653 -8.90 -51.56 -28.64
N THR A 654 -8.22 -51.29 -29.76
CA THR A 654 -7.18 -52.17 -30.32
C THR A 654 -5.77 -51.59 -30.28
N ILE A 655 -5.63 -50.28 -30.07
CA ILE A 655 -4.32 -49.63 -30.09
C ILE A 655 -3.49 -50.01 -28.85
N THR A 656 -2.20 -50.24 -29.08
CA THR A 656 -1.25 -50.41 -27.98
C THR A 656 -0.89 -49.05 -27.38
N TRP A 657 -1.22 -48.86 -26.10
CA TRP A 657 -0.87 -47.67 -25.34
C TRP A 657 0.55 -47.77 -24.78
N HIS A 658 1.26 -46.64 -24.75
CA HIS A 658 2.58 -46.55 -24.12
C HIS A 658 2.51 -46.80 -22.60
N LYS A 659 3.58 -47.41 -22.08
CA LYS A 659 3.77 -47.72 -20.66
C LYS A 659 5.16 -47.30 -20.20
N GLY A 660 5.22 -46.71 -19.00
CA GLY A 660 6.46 -46.28 -18.37
C GLY A 660 7.00 -44.94 -18.89
N PRO A 661 8.22 -44.55 -18.52
CA PRO A 661 8.86 -43.34 -19.02
C PRO A 661 9.11 -43.40 -20.53
N VAL A 662 8.82 -42.31 -21.23
CA VAL A 662 9.03 -42.23 -22.68
C VAL A 662 10.53 -42.11 -22.97
N SER A 663 11.07 -43.05 -23.72
CA SER A 663 12.43 -43.05 -24.29
C SER A 663 12.37 -43.26 -25.81
N GLN A 664 13.44 -42.90 -26.52
CA GLN A 664 13.54 -43.17 -27.98
C GLN A 664 13.26 -44.64 -28.30
N ARG A 665 13.85 -45.57 -27.55
CA ARG A 665 13.64 -47.01 -27.70
C ARG A 665 12.18 -47.38 -27.46
N SER A 666 11.55 -46.84 -26.41
CA SER A 666 10.15 -47.15 -26.09
C SER A 666 9.18 -46.67 -27.18
N LEU A 667 9.47 -45.55 -27.84
CA LEU A 667 8.65 -45.04 -28.96
C LEU A 667 8.81 -45.91 -30.21
N GLU A 668 10.02 -46.39 -30.49
CA GLU A 668 10.26 -47.34 -31.59
C GLU A 668 9.53 -48.67 -31.35
N VAL A 669 9.53 -49.17 -30.11
CA VAL A 669 8.80 -50.38 -29.72
C VAL A 669 7.28 -50.16 -29.81
N LEU A 670 6.79 -49.02 -29.34
CA LEU A 670 5.37 -48.65 -29.43
C LEU A 670 4.89 -48.66 -30.89
N ARG A 671 5.64 -48.00 -31.77
CA ARG A 671 5.34 -47.94 -33.21
C ARG A 671 5.32 -49.33 -33.85
N ARG A 672 6.24 -50.22 -33.46
CA ARG A 672 6.28 -51.61 -33.98
C ARG A 672 5.13 -52.47 -33.49
N ASN A 673 4.62 -52.19 -32.28
CA ASN A 673 3.56 -52.96 -31.65
C ASN A 673 2.15 -52.39 -31.92
N GLY A 674 2.00 -51.58 -32.98
CA GLY A 674 0.69 -51.03 -33.37
C GLY A 674 0.19 -49.89 -32.48
N GLY A 675 1.08 -49.15 -31.82
CA GLY A 675 0.77 -47.89 -31.14
C GLY A 675 1.09 -46.66 -32.01
N VAL A 676 0.91 -45.46 -31.43
CA VAL A 676 1.13 -44.18 -32.15
C VAL A 676 2.58 -43.98 -32.60
N GLY A 677 2.76 -43.32 -33.74
CA GLY A 677 4.08 -43.01 -34.31
C GLY A 677 4.54 -41.58 -33.97
N VAL A 678 5.35 -41.42 -32.92
CA VAL A 678 5.90 -40.12 -32.51
C VAL A 678 7.43 -40.12 -32.55
N GLU A 679 8.03 -39.05 -33.08
CA GLU A 679 9.49 -38.84 -33.04
C GLU A 679 9.96 -38.42 -31.64
N TRP A 680 11.10 -38.97 -31.19
CA TRP A 680 11.69 -38.66 -29.88
C TRP A 680 11.90 -37.17 -29.62
N GLU A 681 12.38 -36.42 -30.62
CA GLU A 681 12.61 -34.99 -30.47
C GLU A 681 11.28 -34.21 -30.42
N GLY A 682 10.31 -34.57 -31.25
CA GLY A 682 8.96 -33.99 -31.25
C GLY A 682 8.24 -34.19 -29.91
N TYR A 683 8.36 -35.38 -29.31
CA TYR A 683 7.88 -35.64 -27.95
C TYR A 683 8.47 -34.67 -26.93
N ARG A 684 9.81 -34.58 -26.85
CA ARG A 684 10.49 -33.71 -25.88
C ARG A 684 10.09 -32.24 -26.05
N VAL A 685 9.93 -31.77 -27.29
CA VAL A 685 9.48 -30.41 -27.59
C VAL A 685 8.05 -30.16 -27.11
N ARG A 686 7.11 -31.09 -27.35
CA ARG A 686 5.73 -30.94 -26.85
C ARG A 686 5.69 -30.89 -25.33
N VAL A 687 6.46 -31.73 -24.64
CA VAL A 687 6.51 -31.67 -23.16
C VAL A 687 6.94 -30.27 -22.69
N LEU A 688 7.94 -29.67 -23.33
CA LEU A 688 8.37 -28.31 -23.00
C LEU A 688 7.30 -27.25 -23.27
N LYS A 689 6.55 -27.35 -24.38
CA LYS A 689 5.40 -26.46 -24.66
C LYS A 689 4.27 -26.66 -23.65
N TRP A 690 3.97 -27.92 -23.32
CA TRP A 690 2.95 -28.29 -22.33
C TRP A 690 3.26 -27.76 -20.92
N LEU A 691 4.54 -27.77 -20.54
CA LEU A 691 5.04 -27.19 -19.29
C LEU A 691 4.93 -25.66 -19.29
N GLU A 692 5.27 -25.01 -20.41
CA GLU A 692 5.14 -23.56 -20.58
C GLU A 692 3.69 -23.08 -20.43
N GLU A 693 2.72 -23.76 -21.05
CA GLU A 693 1.28 -23.51 -20.91
C GLU A 693 0.80 -23.54 -19.45
N ARG A 694 1.55 -24.21 -18.57
CA ARG A 694 1.25 -24.39 -17.14
C ARG A 694 2.17 -23.57 -16.23
N GLY A 695 2.84 -22.55 -16.77
CA GLY A 695 3.67 -21.61 -16.00
C GLY A 695 5.11 -22.06 -15.77
N LEU A 696 5.59 -23.12 -16.43
CA LEU A 696 6.95 -23.66 -16.30
C LEU A 696 7.79 -23.41 -17.56
N GLY A 697 7.66 -22.20 -18.12
CA GLY A 697 8.29 -21.82 -19.38
C GLY A 697 9.82 -21.69 -19.36
N GLY A 698 10.45 -21.61 -18.18
CA GLY A 698 11.89 -21.39 -18.06
C GLY A 698 12.75 -22.48 -18.73
N LEU A 699 12.30 -23.73 -18.67
CA LEU A 699 12.98 -24.87 -19.30
C LEU A 699 13.03 -24.72 -20.84
N LYS A 700 11.90 -24.39 -21.45
CA LYS A 700 11.79 -24.11 -22.89
C LYS A 700 12.62 -22.88 -23.24
N GLY A 701 12.45 -21.78 -22.51
CA GLY A 701 13.18 -20.52 -22.75
C GLY A 701 14.70 -20.72 -22.75
N PHE A 702 15.22 -21.48 -21.78
CA PHE A 702 16.64 -21.83 -21.71
C PHE A 702 17.13 -22.65 -22.91
N LEU A 703 16.40 -23.69 -23.30
CA LEU A 703 16.82 -24.57 -24.40
C LEU A 703 16.82 -23.82 -25.75
N TRP A 704 15.84 -22.95 -25.99
CA TRP A 704 15.78 -22.10 -27.19
C TRP A 704 16.86 -21.02 -27.19
N ALA A 705 17.21 -20.46 -26.03
CA ALA A 705 18.30 -19.50 -25.90
C ALA A 705 19.69 -20.14 -26.09
N SER A 706 19.84 -21.41 -25.72
CA SER A 706 21.12 -22.13 -25.73
C SER A 706 21.42 -22.86 -27.04
N SER A 707 20.40 -23.25 -27.82
CA SER A 707 20.56 -24.01 -29.07
C SER A 707 19.83 -23.34 -30.24
N GLU A 708 20.61 -22.75 -31.15
CA GLU A 708 20.08 -22.14 -32.36
C GLU A 708 19.42 -23.17 -33.29
N ALA A 709 19.91 -24.41 -33.30
CA ALA A 709 19.32 -25.50 -34.09
C ALA A 709 17.90 -25.86 -33.60
N LEU A 710 17.70 -25.97 -32.29
CA LEU A 710 16.37 -26.21 -31.71
C LEU A 710 15.42 -25.05 -32.01
N ARG A 711 15.92 -23.81 -31.85
CA ARG A 711 15.15 -22.61 -32.17
C ARG A 711 14.75 -22.53 -33.64
N LYS A 712 15.62 -22.90 -34.58
CA LYS A 712 15.29 -22.89 -36.02
C LYS A 712 14.33 -24.01 -36.42
N LYS A 713 14.44 -25.18 -35.80
CA LYS A 713 13.65 -26.37 -36.15
C LYS A 713 12.25 -26.36 -35.52
N TYR A 714 12.11 -25.81 -34.31
CA TYR A 714 10.87 -25.85 -33.52
C TYR A 714 10.49 -24.51 -32.88
N GLY A 715 11.20 -23.43 -33.21
CA GLY A 715 10.74 -22.08 -32.89
C GLY A 715 9.47 -21.80 -33.68
N ASP A 716 8.46 -21.31 -32.97
CA ASP A 716 7.30 -20.69 -33.60
C ASP A 716 7.72 -19.35 -34.22
#